data_AF-A0AAV2NDK6-F1
#
_entry.id   AF-A0AAV2NDK6-F1
#
_cell.length_a   1.000
_cell.length_b   1.000
_cell.length_c   1.000
_cell.angle_alpha   90.00
_cell.angle_beta   90.00
_cell.angle_gamma   90.00
#
_symmetry.space_group_name_H-M   'P 1'
#
loop_
_entity.id
_entity.type
_entity.pdbx_description
1 polymer ?
#
loop_
_entity_poly.entity_id
_entity_poly.type
_entity_poly.pdbx_seq_one_letter_code
_entity_poly.pdbx_strand_id
1 'polypeptide(L)'
;MLSEAVTINPSEKVEDCSLSNSSRKSAPFNTGNKIHKSRIPTTQVGRNAMQGDSPMYEESSSGISSNNNSARRPSMKTLNMLSSNRKPTNVIAAEKRQLEIQYSSKKMRYTNLKKTLADKQKIAQDLYDEISSLREKILTAGGKDPGKVEEPKLSQVECPKQSPLIPIETNLRHDYEQWEQICMDESRVIGVSLLQNQLQDLCDRSQELCQRALDRSSSFASFVKSWLTESSHQDEMGKVSILVDYSEAEMQQTNLAQSNEELKTRLDELRTAQKDFIAEFATRSSNLRIEYNNYRERVKKEQPNVDRKDLQEQLSAALEELKAERDKASQGKERTRMIELQMQKGRTKIRELEGHIANEELKSQQLQNGMKSLEAQLKQKDQTMELRMKDMHKAMRSSEDLIAKMEKQRDTFESRLLELKQKLIRKETEANATIKELSEKFEAIDEEINEEREKRQQAENALTEIEERCKRLEEKSQLLCDLASEKSNNIVVADDNHTENEICLYNDLTAARAELAQQKEKIEQLEREKQEIVTVMHQAASDNEDETKDKLAAELVAKTNDLQNLMLEYAQLQKIARFTQDRNEVLENQLSEIQRHLYAKSKESGKTGFETIELQQQVSDLRNSLAEATQQNQELETTLTQKQLELEQRDRVMREQSKFLKARDELLSLLKGKQANADSLANENYEDIDEINKQIAAKTEAIQELYTTLEGKQMQVMRLEKLVKLLEDQQDRAQAQRTRLEHRIAQLEVSLREKSNSNRTRAFGIL
;
A
#
# COMPACT_ATOMS: atom_id res chain seq x y z
N MET A 1 -90.13 -11.51 -38.34
CA MET A 1 -90.70 -12.12 -39.56
C MET A 1 -89.62 -12.15 -40.61
N LEU A 2 -89.41 -13.33 -41.21
CA LEU A 2 -88.81 -13.64 -42.53
C LEU A 2 -87.43 -13.02 -42.85
N SER A 3 -86.34 -13.78 -42.88
CA SER A 3 -85.93 -14.77 -43.90
C SER A 3 -85.66 -14.15 -45.27
N GLU A 4 -84.38 -14.04 -45.66
CA GLU A 4 -83.81 -14.85 -46.76
C GLU A 4 -82.29 -14.65 -46.90
N ALA A 5 -81.63 -15.78 -47.16
CA ALA A 5 -80.23 -15.94 -47.47
C ALA A 5 -80.06 -16.09 -48.99
N VAL A 6 -78.89 -15.78 -49.57
CA VAL A 6 -78.13 -16.69 -50.45
C VAL A 6 -76.67 -16.20 -50.58
N THR A 7 -75.80 -17.18 -50.44
CA THR A 7 -74.33 -17.25 -50.38
C THR A 7 -73.66 -17.09 -51.75
N ILE A 8 -72.37 -16.67 -51.80
CA ILE A 8 -71.23 -17.33 -52.49
C ILE A 8 -69.91 -16.66 -52.02
N ASN A 9 -68.96 -17.50 -51.59
CA ASN A 9 -67.58 -17.25 -51.10
C ASN A 9 -66.56 -17.37 -52.28
N PRO A 10 -65.21 -17.31 -52.10
CA PRO A 10 -64.35 -16.71 -51.05
C PRO A 10 -63.09 -15.97 -51.61
N SER A 11 -62.33 -15.27 -50.75
CA SER A 11 -60.86 -15.44 -50.58
C SER A 11 -60.26 -14.30 -49.74
N GLU A 12 -60.13 -14.50 -48.43
CA GLU A 12 -59.18 -13.75 -47.59
C GLU A 12 -58.39 -14.71 -46.70
N LYS A 13 -57.08 -14.47 -46.63
CA LYS A 13 -56.08 -15.18 -45.84
C LYS A 13 -55.41 -14.18 -44.89
N VAL A 14 -55.05 -14.72 -43.72
CA VAL A 14 -53.99 -14.32 -42.78
C VAL A 14 -54.42 -13.56 -41.51
N GLU A 15 -54.78 -14.39 -40.53
CA GLU A 15 -54.19 -14.55 -39.18
C GLU A 15 -54.35 -13.46 -38.10
N ASP A 16 -55.12 -13.89 -37.10
CA ASP A 16 -55.48 -13.26 -35.83
C ASP A 16 -54.37 -13.20 -34.77
N CYS A 17 -54.52 -12.19 -33.92
CA CYS A 17 -53.99 -12.11 -32.57
C CYS A 17 -54.77 -13.00 -31.57
N SER A 18 -54.12 -13.43 -30.48
CA SER A 18 -54.71 -13.74 -29.17
C SER A 18 -53.58 -13.75 -28.11
N LEU A 19 -53.54 -12.88 -27.08
CA LEU A 19 -54.12 -13.03 -25.72
C LEU A 19 -53.77 -14.39 -25.05
N SER A 20 -53.32 -14.55 -23.80
CA SER A 20 -53.30 -13.73 -22.58
C SER A 20 -52.59 -14.49 -21.41
N ASN A 21 -52.21 -13.76 -20.35
CA ASN A 21 -52.25 -14.10 -18.91
C ASN A 21 -51.40 -15.22 -18.23
N SER A 22 -50.46 -14.74 -17.40
CA SER A 22 -50.34 -14.95 -15.93
C SER A 22 -49.56 -16.13 -15.30
N SER A 23 -48.66 -15.73 -14.39
CA SER A 23 -48.51 -16.18 -12.98
C SER A 23 -47.57 -17.34 -12.59
N ARG A 24 -46.85 -17.06 -11.49
CA ARG A 24 -46.23 -17.91 -10.43
C ARG A 24 -44.78 -18.40 -10.56
N LYS A 25 -43.94 -17.74 -9.74
CA LYS A 25 -43.03 -18.27 -8.69
C LYS A 25 -42.55 -19.73 -8.80
N SER A 26 -41.23 -19.89 -8.80
CA SER A 26 -40.52 -20.82 -7.91
C SER A 26 -39.03 -20.46 -7.81
N ALA A 27 -38.52 -20.52 -6.57
CA ALA A 27 -37.11 -20.40 -6.22
C ALA A 27 -36.37 -21.73 -6.49
N PRO A 28 -35.03 -21.70 -6.44
CA PRO A 28 -34.35 -22.75 -5.68
C PRO A 28 -33.36 -22.18 -4.65
N PHE A 29 -33.48 -22.74 -3.45
CA PHE A 29 -32.45 -22.77 -2.42
C PHE A 29 -31.18 -23.40 -2.97
N ASN A 30 -30.01 -22.86 -2.60
CA ASN A 30 -28.82 -23.68 -2.49
C ASN A 30 -28.00 -23.30 -1.26
N THR A 31 -27.47 -24.34 -0.63
CA THR A 31 -27.11 -24.43 0.78
C THR A 31 -25.60 -24.28 0.95
N GLY A 32 -25.21 -23.55 2.00
CA GLY A 32 -23.99 -23.69 2.82
C GLY A 32 -22.64 -24.05 2.18
N ASN A 33 -21.67 -23.14 2.30
CA ASN A 33 -20.40 -23.38 3.02
C ASN A 33 -19.47 -22.16 2.96
N LYS A 34 -18.87 -21.81 4.11
CA LYS A 34 -17.53 -21.20 4.34
C LYS A 34 -17.46 -20.77 5.82
N ILE A 35 -16.89 -21.57 6.72
CA ILE A 35 -15.46 -21.71 7.03
C ILE A 35 -14.80 -20.37 7.37
N HIS A 36 -14.40 -20.27 8.64
CA HIS A 36 -13.63 -19.20 9.25
C HIS A 36 -12.14 -19.21 8.82
N LYS A 37 -11.59 -17.98 8.72
CA LYS A 37 -10.19 -17.57 8.92
C LYS A 37 -9.13 -18.00 7.87
N SER A 38 -8.59 -17.01 7.15
CA SER A 38 -7.17 -16.64 7.27
C SER A 38 -6.95 -15.19 6.83
N ARG A 39 -6.28 -14.40 7.68
CA ARG A 39 -5.95 -12.99 7.48
C ARG A 39 -4.45 -12.93 7.28
N ILE A 40 -4.00 -12.64 6.06
CA ILE A 40 -2.60 -12.31 5.77
C ILE A 40 -2.46 -10.79 5.97
N PRO A 41 -1.55 -10.29 6.82
CA PRO A 41 -1.27 -8.87 6.94
C PRO A 41 -0.26 -8.46 5.86
N THR A 42 -0.72 -7.77 4.82
CA THR A 42 0.17 -7.10 3.86
C THR A 42 0.48 -5.70 4.36
N THR A 43 1.76 -5.43 4.45
CA THR A 43 2.43 -4.19 4.83
C THR A 43 2.03 -3.00 3.95
N GLN A 44 1.48 -1.95 4.57
CA GLN A 44 1.42 -0.61 3.99
C GLN A 44 2.80 0.06 4.11
N VAL A 45 3.35 0.45 2.96
CA VAL A 45 4.41 1.47 2.85
C VAL A 45 3.70 2.82 2.77
N GLY A 46 3.74 3.58 3.86
CA GLY A 46 3.34 4.98 3.87
C GLY A 46 4.49 5.86 3.37
N ARG A 47 4.20 6.71 2.39
CA ARG A 47 4.96 7.93 2.11
C ARG A 47 3.97 9.07 1.94
N ASN A 48 3.94 9.96 2.93
CA ASN A 48 3.58 11.37 2.73
C ASN A 48 4.66 12.19 3.43
N ALA A 49 5.36 13.01 2.63
CA ALA A 49 5.66 14.42 2.95
C ALA A 49 6.57 14.98 1.85
N MET A 50 6.16 16.09 1.21
CA MET A 50 7.06 17.08 0.64
C MET A 50 6.44 18.48 0.74
N GLN A 51 6.94 19.26 1.70
CA GLN A 51 7.17 20.71 1.73
C GLN A 51 7.66 21.00 3.16
N GLY A 52 8.78 21.64 3.48
CA GLY A 52 9.89 22.36 2.83
C GLY A 52 10.53 23.11 4.02
N ASP A 53 11.79 22.88 4.40
CA ASP A 53 12.94 23.66 3.94
C ASP A 53 14.27 23.01 4.42
N SER A 54 15.32 23.25 3.63
CA SER A 54 16.74 22.79 3.78
C SER A 54 17.47 23.47 4.97
N PRO A 55 18.67 23.02 5.47
CA PRO A 55 19.79 22.45 4.67
C PRO A 55 20.76 21.40 5.31
N MET A 56 21.54 20.78 4.41
CA MET A 56 22.88 20.15 4.51
C MET A 56 23.24 19.19 5.67
N TYR A 57 23.49 17.90 5.38
CA TYR A 57 24.82 17.25 5.45
C TYR A 57 24.79 15.75 5.06
N GLU A 58 26.01 15.27 4.80
CA GLU A 58 26.53 14.05 4.17
C GLU A 58 25.96 12.66 4.53
N GLU A 59 26.12 11.78 3.53
CA GLU A 59 25.99 10.33 3.51
C GLU A 59 26.74 9.62 4.65
N SER A 60 26.10 8.61 5.27
CA SER A 60 26.65 7.24 5.29
C SER A 60 25.70 6.22 5.92
N SER A 61 25.29 5.29 5.05
CA SER A 61 25.03 3.86 5.26
C SER A 61 25.25 3.28 6.66
N SER A 62 24.16 2.76 7.25
CA SER A 62 24.20 1.75 8.31
C SER A 62 23.51 0.47 7.83
N GLY A 63 24.31 -0.49 7.38
CA GLY A 63 23.92 -1.91 7.33
C GLY A 63 24.05 -2.51 8.73
N ILE A 64 22.97 -3.11 9.23
CA ILE A 64 23.00 -3.89 10.48
C ILE A 64 22.61 -5.32 10.14
N SER A 65 23.64 -6.18 10.15
CA SER A 65 23.54 -7.62 10.35
C SER A 65 23.11 -7.87 11.81
N SER A 66 21.95 -8.53 11.97
CA SER A 66 21.46 -9.02 13.26
C SER A 66 21.99 -10.42 13.50
N ASN A 67 22.87 -10.56 14.50
CA ASN A 67 23.25 -11.82 15.10
C ASN A 67 22.52 -11.94 16.44
N ASN A 68 21.55 -12.87 16.55
CA ASN A 68 20.88 -13.18 17.81
C ASN A 68 21.28 -14.57 18.29
N ASN A 69 21.79 -14.58 19.52
CA ASN A 69 22.29 -15.73 20.24
C ASN A 69 21.18 -16.71 20.64
N SER A 70 21.54 -18.00 20.55
CA SER A 70 20.89 -19.13 21.18
C SER A 70 21.13 -19.13 22.69
N ALA A 71 20.07 -19.38 23.46
CA ALA A 71 20.12 -19.74 24.87
C ALA A 71 19.74 -21.21 25.02
N ARG A 72 20.70 -22.08 25.39
CA ARG A 72 20.42 -23.34 26.09
C ARG A 72 21.63 -23.79 26.93
N ARG A 73 21.29 -24.31 28.11
CA ARG A 73 22.11 -24.65 29.29
C ARG A 73 23.25 -25.65 29.03
N PRO A 74 24.27 -25.69 29.92
CA PRO A 74 25.43 -26.56 29.78
C PRO A 74 25.17 -27.98 30.31
N SER A 75 25.79 -28.97 29.68
CA SER A 75 25.94 -30.32 30.21
C SER A 75 27.39 -30.76 29.97
N MET A 76 28.03 -31.20 31.05
CA MET A 76 29.40 -31.72 31.09
C MET A 76 29.54 -32.99 30.25
N LYS A 77 30.64 -33.12 29.50
CA LYS A 77 31.44 -34.35 29.38
C LYS A 77 32.76 -34.08 28.67
N THR A 78 33.82 -34.43 29.37
CA THR A 78 35.22 -34.58 28.96
C THR A 78 35.41 -35.54 27.79
N LEU A 79 36.26 -35.20 26.81
CA LEU A 79 37.37 -36.05 26.36
C LEU A 79 38.38 -35.25 25.52
N ASN A 80 39.66 -35.44 25.83
CA ASN A 80 40.81 -34.95 25.08
C ASN A 80 40.88 -35.54 23.66
N MET A 81 41.40 -34.77 22.70
CA MET A 81 42.32 -35.26 21.67
C MET A 81 43.23 -34.12 21.17
N LEU A 82 44.47 -34.51 20.86
CA LEU A 82 45.66 -33.71 20.61
C LEU A 82 45.75 -33.13 19.18
N SER A 83 46.44 -31.99 19.11
CA SER A 83 47.45 -31.55 18.11
C SER A 83 47.01 -31.04 16.72
N SER A 84 47.40 -29.80 16.41
CA SER A 84 48.29 -29.52 15.27
C SER A 84 48.90 -28.12 15.33
N ASN A 85 50.23 -28.08 15.26
CA ASN A 85 51.11 -26.93 15.13
C ASN A 85 50.82 -26.08 13.88
N ARG A 86 50.62 -24.77 14.02
CA ARG A 86 51.04 -23.76 13.01
C ARG A 86 51.46 -22.43 13.66
N LYS A 87 52.52 -21.85 13.09
CA LYS A 87 53.37 -20.73 13.54
C LYS A 87 52.63 -19.44 13.99
N PRO A 88 53.20 -18.66 14.93
CA PRO A 88 52.64 -17.40 15.40
C PRO A 88 53.15 -16.25 14.53
N THR A 89 52.36 -15.79 13.57
CA THR A 89 52.69 -14.54 12.83
C THR A 89 51.49 -13.66 12.56
N ASN A 90 50.26 -14.15 12.77
CA ASN A 90 49.03 -13.38 12.53
C ASN A 90 48.37 -12.79 13.79
N VAL A 91 48.91 -13.04 15.00
CA VAL A 91 48.31 -12.55 16.25
C VAL A 91 48.51 -11.04 16.41
N ILE A 92 49.69 -10.52 16.06
CA ILE A 92 50.04 -9.10 16.24
C ILE A 92 49.24 -8.19 15.30
N ALA A 93 48.96 -8.62 14.06
CA ALA A 93 48.17 -7.85 13.10
C ALA A 93 46.67 -7.82 13.47
N ALA A 94 46.15 -8.92 14.03
CA ALA A 94 44.78 -8.98 14.54
C ALA A 94 44.60 -8.12 15.80
N GLU A 95 45.55 -8.14 16.73
CA GLU A 95 45.57 -7.26 17.91
C GLU A 95 45.67 -5.79 17.53
N LYS A 96 46.54 -5.44 16.58
CA LYS A 96 46.66 -4.05 16.07
C LYS A 96 45.34 -3.56 15.49
N ARG A 97 44.67 -4.38 14.67
CA ARG A 97 43.36 -4.04 14.08
C ARG A 97 42.28 -3.91 15.16
N GLN A 98 42.32 -4.74 16.19
CA GLN A 98 41.37 -4.68 17.30
C GLN A 98 41.55 -3.43 18.18
N LEU A 99 42.80 -3.03 18.44
CA LEU A 99 43.13 -1.78 19.14
C LEU A 99 42.74 -0.54 18.32
N GLU A 100 42.89 -0.59 17.00
CA GLU A 100 42.49 0.50 16.09
C GLU A 100 40.95 0.65 16.03
N ILE A 101 40.21 -0.45 16.03
CA ILE A 101 38.74 -0.45 16.14
C ILE A 101 38.29 0.05 17.52
N GLN A 102 38.98 -0.32 18.61
CA GLN A 102 38.68 0.21 19.94
C GLN A 102 38.99 1.70 20.05
N TYR A 103 40.12 2.17 19.51
CA TYR A 103 40.51 3.57 19.52
C TYR A 103 39.52 4.43 18.72
N SER A 104 39.16 4.01 17.51
CA SER A 104 38.15 4.70 16.68
C SER A 104 36.77 4.75 17.35
N SER A 105 36.32 3.64 17.96
CA SER A 105 35.08 3.61 18.73
C SER A 105 35.12 4.55 19.94
N LYS A 106 36.23 4.58 20.70
CA LYS A 106 36.41 5.46 21.86
C LYS A 106 36.53 6.93 21.47
N LYS A 107 37.19 7.22 20.34
CA LYS A 107 37.26 8.56 19.73
C LYS A 107 35.88 9.05 19.32
N MET A 108 35.08 8.21 18.66
CA MET A 108 33.70 8.53 18.26
C MET A 108 32.79 8.76 19.48
N ARG A 109 32.94 7.94 20.53
CA ARG A 109 32.24 8.16 21.80
C ARG A 109 32.64 9.48 22.46
N TYR A 110 33.93 9.81 22.48
CA TYR A 110 34.42 11.08 23.03
C TYR A 110 33.89 12.30 22.25
N THR A 111 33.90 12.26 20.92
CA THR A 111 33.35 13.36 20.10
C THR A 111 31.85 13.53 20.33
N ASN A 112 31.10 12.43 20.45
CA ASN A 112 29.68 12.49 20.78
C ASN A 112 29.45 13.05 22.19
N LEU A 113 30.22 12.62 23.19
CA LEU A 113 30.11 13.13 24.56
C LEU A 113 30.45 14.63 24.63
N LYS A 114 31.47 15.07 23.88
CA LYS A 114 31.85 16.48 23.75
C LYS A 114 30.74 17.30 23.09
N LYS A 115 30.09 16.78 22.04
CA LYS A 115 28.95 17.42 21.40
C LYS A 115 27.76 17.54 22.37
N THR A 116 27.38 16.45 23.03
CA THR A 116 26.30 16.46 24.02
C THR A 116 26.58 17.40 25.20
N LEU A 117 27.83 17.51 25.65
CA LEU A 117 28.22 18.47 26.68
C LEU A 117 28.03 19.91 26.20
N ALA A 118 28.46 20.22 24.97
CA ALA A 118 28.26 21.54 24.37
C ALA A 118 26.78 21.87 24.17
N ASP A 119 25.97 20.91 23.72
CA ASP A 119 24.52 21.08 23.54
C ASP A 119 23.84 21.34 24.90
N LYS A 120 24.23 20.61 25.95
CA LYS A 120 23.71 20.85 27.32
C LYS A 120 24.16 22.18 27.89
N GLN A 121 25.39 22.61 27.64
CA GLN A 121 25.88 23.95 28.02
C GLN A 121 25.08 25.05 27.31
N LYS A 122 24.78 24.87 26.01
CA LYS A 122 23.93 25.80 25.27
C LYS A 122 22.53 25.87 25.84
N ILE A 123 21.88 24.73 26.10
CA ILE A 123 20.54 24.71 26.72
C ILE A 123 20.54 25.38 28.09
N ALA A 124 21.57 25.16 28.91
CA ALA A 124 21.69 25.82 30.20
C ALA A 124 21.86 27.34 30.07
N GLN A 125 22.60 27.80 29.06
CA GLN A 125 22.74 29.23 28.75
C GLN A 125 21.41 29.82 28.27
N ASP A 126 20.72 29.16 27.34
CA ASP A 126 19.42 29.61 26.81
C ASP A 126 18.38 29.74 27.94
N LEU A 127 18.35 28.77 28.88
CA LEU A 127 17.49 28.84 30.07
C LEU A 127 17.88 29.97 31.02
N TYR A 128 19.18 30.23 31.20
CA TYR A 128 19.64 31.36 32.00
C TYR A 128 19.20 32.70 31.38
N ASP A 129 19.31 32.84 30.06
CA ASP A 129 18.90 34.02 29.33
C ASP A 129 17.37 34.22 29.40
N GLU A 130 16.60 33.13 29.29
CA GLU A 130 15.14 33.16 29.43
C GLU A 130 14.69 33.56 30.85
N ILE A 131 15.30 32.99 31.88
CA ILE A 131 15.03 33.36 33.29
C ILE A 131 15.43 34.81 33.54
N SER A 132 16.56 35.26 32.97
CA SER A 132 17.02 36.64 33.09
C SER A 132 16.06 37.63 32.41
N SER A 133 15.58 37.32 31.20
CA SER A 133 14.55 38.09 30.50
C SER A 133 13.23 38.09 31.26
N LEU A 134 12.85 36.96 31.87
CA LEU A 134 11.63 36.85 32.66
C LEU A 134 11.72 37.72 33.93
N ARG A 135 12.88 37.72 34.60
CA ARG A 135 13.15 38.62 35.73
C ARG A 135 13.03 40.08 35.31
N GLU A 136 13.62 40.47 34.18
CA GLU A 136 13.50 41.83 33.64
C GLU A 136 12.05 42.21 33.35
N LYS A 137 11.27 41.31 32.72
CA LYS A 137 9.84 41.49 32.46
C LYS A 137 9.03 41.70 33.74
N ILE A 138 9.29 40.90 34.78
CA ILE A 138 8.64 41.03 36.09
C ILE A 138 8.96 42.39 36.73
N LEU A 139 10.20 42.85 36.64
CA LEU A 139 10.61 44.15 37.14
C LEU A 139 9.93 45.30 36.37
N THR A 140 9.88 45.24 35.03
CA THR A 140 9.18 46.24 34.21
C THR A 140 7.66 46.24 34.44
N ALA A 141 7.08 45.11 34.84
CA ALA A 141 5.66 44.99 35.20
C ALA A 141 5.36 45.46 36.64
N GLY A 142 6.35 46.01 37.38
CA GLY A 142 6.17 46.53 38.74
C GLY A 142 6.18 45.47 39.85
N GLY A 143 6.63 44.24 39.55
CA GLY A 143 6.78 43.16 40.52
C GLY A 143 8.03 43.32 41.41
N LYS A 144 8.03 42.68 42.58
CA LYS A 144 9.19 42.62 43.48
C LYS A 144 10.31 41.77 42.86
N ASP A 145 11.56 42.20 43.01
CA ASP A 145 12.74 41.49 42.48
C ASP A 145 12.90 40.10 43.13
N PRO A 146 12.88 39.00 42.34
CA PRO A 146 13.07 37.65 42.86
C PRO A 146 14.53 37.31 43.24
N GLY A 147 15.51 38.19 43.01
CA GLY A 147 16.91 38.01 43.40
C GLY A 147 17.87 37.75 42.21
N LYS A 148 19.20 37.79 42.46
CA LYS A 148 20.22 37.59 41.42
C LYS A 148 20.30 36.11 41.01
N VAL A 149 20.22 35.86 39.71
CA VAL A 149 20.48 34.54 39.11
C VAL A 149 21.99 34.35 38.98
N GLU A 150 22.54 33.30 39.59
CA GLU A 150 23.98 32.97 39.49
C GLU A 150 24.37 32.74 38.03
N GLU A 151 25.40 33.46 37.56
CA GLU A 151 25.96 33.23 36.22
C GLU A 151 26.48 31.80 36.10
N PRO A 152 26.15 31.08 35.01
CA PRO A 152 26.69 29.75 34.79
C PRO A 152 28.21 29.83 34.63
N LYS A 153 28.95 29.35 35.63
CA LYS A 153 30.40 29.16 35.53
C LYS A 153 30.69 28.12 34.46
N LEU A 154 31.08 28.58 33.28
CA LEU A 154 31.65 27.76 32.22
C LEU A 154 32.97 27.17 32.72
N SER A 155 32.91 25.98 33.33
CA SER A 155 34.10 25.16 33.56
C SER A 155 34.67 24.75 32.22
N GLN A 156 35.58 25.58 31.68
CA GLN A 156 36.48 25.19 30.61
C GLN A 156 37.30 24.01 31.15
N VAL A 157 36.95 22.79 30.72
CA VAL A 157 37.84 21.65 30.86
C VAL A 157 38.95 21.87 29.85
N GLU A 158 39.93 22.69 30.26
CA GLU A 158 41.19 22.82 29.57
C GLU A 158 41.89 21.46 29.63
N CYS A 159 42.04 20.84 28.47
CA CYS A 159 42.76 19.59 28.33
C CYS A 159 44.23 19.86 28.72
N PRO A 160 44.82 19.17 29.72
CA PRO A 160 46.19 19.43 30.08
C PRO A 160 47.07 19.07 28.88
N LYS A 161 47.76 20.10 28.37
CA LYS A 161 48.81 19.96 27.36
C LYS A 161 49.84 18.95 27.89
N GLN A 162 50.21 18.05 26.99
CA GLN A 162 51.25 17.04 27.18
C GLN A 162 52.53 17.65 27.76
N SER A 163 53.02 17.07 28.85
CA SER A 163 54.41 17.18 29.27
C SER A 163 55.02 15.77 29.43
N PRO A 164 56.34 15.64 29.23
CA PRO A 164 56.98 14.41 28.76
C PRO A 164 57.12 13.35 29.85
N LEU A 165 57.26 12.10 29.39
CA LEU A 165 57.62 10.92 30.18
C LEU A 165 58.72 11.22 31.21
N ILE A 166 58.41 10.94 32.48
CA ILE A 166 59.40 10.69 33.53
C ILE A 166 59.32 9.20 33.89
N PRO A 167 60.46 8.49 34.02
CA PRO A 167 60.48 7.04 34.24
C PRO A 167 59.88 6.67 35.60
N ILE A 168 59.12 5.57 35.62
CA ILE A 168 58.62 4.94 36.83
C ILE A 168 59.82 4.33 37.57
N GLU A 169 60.28 5.02 38.62
CA GLU A 169 61.11 4.42 39.65
C GLU A 169 60.27 3.44 40.48
N THR A 170 60.77 2.22 40.54
CA THR A 170 60.37 1.14 41.45
C THR A 170 60.33 1.62 42.91
N ASN A 171 59.12 1.80 43.45
CA ASN A 171 58.91 1.86 44.89
C ASN A 171 58.87 0.42 45.44
N LEU A 172 60.00 -0.04 45.97
CA LEU A 172 60.04 -1.14 46.92
C LEU A 172 59.28 -0.71 48.18
N ARG A 173 58.20 -1.43 48.49
CA ARG A 173 57.58 -1.44 49.81
C ARG A 173 58.65 -1.81 50.85
N HIS A 174 58.92 -0.89 51.77
CA HIS A 174 59.53 -1.19 53.06
C HIS A 174 58.51 -1.94 53.93
N ASP A 175 58.72 -3.24 54.10
CA ASP A 175 58.19 -4.00 55.25
C ASP A 175 59.13 -3.73 56.44
N TYR A 176 58.64 -2.97 57.41
CA TYR A 176 59.19 -2.94 58.77
C TYR A 176 58.07 -3.37 59.72
N GLU A 177 57.77 -4.66 59.73
CA GLU A 177 57.16 -5.31 60.87
C GLU A 177 58.06 -6.48 61.28
N GLN A 178 58.18 -6.66 62.60
CA GLN A 178 58.73 -7.85 63.26
C GLN A 178 60.25 -7.88 63.51
N TRP A 179 60.75 -6.91 64.30
CA TRP A 179 61.78 -7.25 65.30
C TRP A 179 61.08 -8.04 66.42
N GLU A 180 60.93 -9.35 66.20
CA GLU A 180 60.52 -10.25 67.26
C GLU A 180 61.64 -10.30 68.30
N GLN A 181 61.38 -9.62 69.40
CA GLN A 181 62.15 -9.63 70.62
C GLN A 181 62.27 -11.10 71.08
N ILE A 182 63.43 -11.73 70.84
CA ILE A 182 63.72 -13.10 71.27
C ILE A 182 63.86 -13.09 72.80
N CYS A 183 62.74 -13.14 73.50
CA CYS A 183 62.72 -13.48 74.91
C CYS A 183 62.94 -14.99 75.01
N MET A 184 64.14 -15.41 75.42
CA MET A 184 64.46 -16.82 75.64
C MET A 184 63.65 -17.33 76.84
N ASP A 185 62.63 -18.15 76.57
CA ASP A 185 61.77 -18.77 77.58
C ASP A 185 62.55 -19.74 78.49
N GLU A 186 62.14 -19.86 79.75
CA GLU A 186 62.73 -20.72 80.79
C GLU A 186 62.74 -22.20 80.35
N SER A 187 61.77 -22.57 79.52
CA SER A 187 61.68 -23.86 78.82
C SER A 187 62.91 -24.18 77.97
N ARG A 188 63.55 -23.17 77.33
CA ARG A 188 64.76 -23.37 76.51
C ARG A 188 66.00 -23.66 77.36
N VAL A 189 66.10 -23.06 78.56
CA VAL A 189 67.23 -23.29 79.48
C VAL A 189 67.18 -24.69 80.13
N ILE A 190 65.96 -25.17 80.42
CA ILE A 190 65.72 -26.55 80.88
C ILE A 190 66.08 -27.55 79.75
N GLY A 191 65.70 -27.25 78.51
CA GLY A 191 66.04 -28.07 77.34
C GLY A 191 67.54 -28.27 77.12
N VAL A 192 68.36 -27.22 77.32
CA VAL A 192 69.83 -27.33 77.19
C VAL A 192 70.45 -28.23 78.25
N SER A 193 69.91 -28.23 79.47
CA SER A 193 70.37 -29.14 80.55
C SER A 193 70.02 -30.59 80.26
N LEU A 194 68.84 -30.83 79.68
CA LEU A 194 68.41 -32.15 79.26
C LEU A 194 69.29 -32.70 78.13
N LEU A 195 69.61 -31.87 77.13
CA LEU A 195 70.53 -32.20 76.04
C LEU A 195 71.93 -32.57 76.56
N GLN A 196 72.46 -31.83 77.53
CA GLN A 196 73.73 -32.13 78.17
C GLN A 196 73.73 -33.53 78.81
N ASN A 197 72.68 -33.88 79.55
CA ASN A 197 72.55 -35.19 80.18
C ASN A 197 72.41 -36.33 79.16
N GLN A 198 71.69 -36.10 78.06
CA GLN A 198 71.53 -37.08 76.97
C GLN A 198 72.85 -37.30 76.21
N LEU A 199 73.65 -36.26 76.00
CA LEU A 199 74.98 -36.36 75.38
C LEU A 199 75.96 -37.17 76.25
N GLN A 200 75.91 -36.98 77.58
CA GLN A 200 76.71 -37.76 78.52
C GLN A 200 76.34 -39.25 78.49
N ASP A 201 75.04 -39.58 78.60
CA ASP A 201 74.55 -40.98 78.54
C ASP A 201 74.92 -41.66 77.20
N LEU A 202 74.85 -40.92 76.08
CA LEU A 202 75.25 -41.45 74.77
C LEU A 202 76.75 -41.78 74.71
N CYS A 203 77.61 -40.88 75.22
CA CYS A 203 79.05 -41.11 75.25
C CYS A 203 79.40 -42.29 76.16
N ASP A 204 78.79 -42.38 77.35
CA ASP A 204 79.01 -43.48 78.29
C ASP A 204 78.62 -44.83 77.68
N ARG A 205 77.46 -44.92 77.02
CA ARG A 205 77.03 -46.13 76.30
C ARG A 205 77.97 -46.51 75.15
N SER A 206 78.49 -45.51 74.42
CA SER A 206 79.43 -45.76 73.33
C SER A 206 80.76 -46.35 73.85
N GLN A 207 81.28 -45.80 74.96
CA GLN A 207 82.49 -46.31 75.60
C GLN A 207 82.28 -47.72 76.14
N GLU A 208 81.13 -47.99 76.75
CA GLU A 208 80.79 -49.30 77.28
C GLU A 208 80.71 -50.37 76.18
N LEU A 209 80.14 -50.04 75.02
CA LEU A 209 80.09 -50.93 73.85
C LEU A 209 81.49 -51.23 73.30
N CYS A 210 82.32 -50.20 73.14
CA CYS A 210 83.71 -50.38 72.68
C CYS A 210 84.55 -51.18 73.69
N GLN A 211 84.36 -50.95 75.00
CA GLN A 211 85.03 -51.71 76.05
C GLN A 211 84.60 -53.18 76.00
N ARG A 212 83.29 -53.47 75.90
CA ARG A 212 82.78 -54.86 75.77
C ARG A 212 83.33 -55.57 74.54
N ALA A 213 83.48 -54.88 73.41
CA ALA A 213 84.08 -55.44 72.21
C ALA A 213 85.57 -55.74 72.40
N LEU A 214 86.31 -54.83 73.02
CA LEU A 214 87.71 -54.99 73.36
C LEU A 214 87.94 -56.15 74.34
N ASP A 215 87.10 -56.27 75.38
CA ASP A 215 87.18 -57.34 76.39
C ASP A 215 86.94 -58.71 75.74
N ARG A 216 85.98 -58.81 74.80
CA ARG A 216 85.75 -60.03 74.01
C ARG A 216 86.94 -60.36 73.10
N SER A 217 87.50 -59.36 72.41
CA SER A 217 88.69 -59.54 71.57
C SER A 217 89.90 -59.98 72.40
N SER A 218 90.08 -59.39 73.58
CA SER A 218 91.16 -59.72 74.51
C SER A 218 90.99 -61.10 75.13
N SER A 219 89.74 -61.47 75.46
CA SER A 219 89.39 -62.83 75.89
C SER A 219 89.64 -63.85 74.78
N PHE A 220 89.33 -63.52 73.53
CA PHE A 220 89.63 -64.38 72.38
C PHE A 220 91.13 -64.50 72.16
N ALA A 221 91.88 -63.40 72.24
CA ALA A 221 93.35 -63.41 72.16
C ALA A 221 93.96 -64.27 73.27
N SER A 222 93.43 -64.17 74.48
CA SER A 222 93.87 -64.97 75.64
C SER A 222 93.49 -66.44 75.48
N PHE A 223 92.33 -66.74 74.90
CA PHE A 223 91.92 -68.10 74.55
C PHE A 223 92.82 -68.72 73.49
N VAL A 224 93.11 -67.99 72.41
CA VAL A 224 94.03 -68.42 71.34
C VAL A 224 95.44 -68.61 71.90
N LYS A 225 95.89 -67.71 72.79
CA LYS A 225 97.17 -67.86 73.51
C LYS A 225 97.20 -69.12 74.36
N SER A 226 96.17 -69.35 75.17
CA SER A 226 96.02 -70.54 76.01
C SER A 226 96.02 -71.80 75.17
N TRP A 227 95.30 -71.80 74.04
CA TRP A 227 95.24 -72.90 73.10
C TRP A 227 96.61 -73.16 72.47
N LEU A 228 97.34 -72.13 72.03
CA LEU A 228 98.70 -72.26 71.50
C LEU A 228 99.69 -72.81 72.55
N THR A 229 99.62 -72.35 73.80
CA THR A 229 100.47 -72.89 74.88
C THR A 229 100.09 -74.32 75.30
N GLU A 230 98.80 -74.67 75.33
CA GLU A 230 98.33 -76.03 75.63
C GLU A 230 98.72 -77.01 74.50
N SER A 231 98.63 -76.54 73.25
CA SER A 231 99.02 -77.30 72.06
C SER A 231 100.55 -77.50 71.99
N SER A 232 101.35 -76.49 72.36
CA SER A 232 102.81 -76.65 72.44
C SER A 232 103.23 -77.64 73.52
N HIS A 233 102.50 -77.71 74.65
CA HIS A 233 102.71 -78.72 75.69
C HIS A 233 102.24 -80.13 75.28
N GLN A 234 101.21 -80.24 74.41
CA GLN A 234 100.76 -81.52 73.86
C GLN A 234 101.73 -82.10 72.82
N ASP A 235 102.49 -81.27 72.10
CA ASP A 235 103.52 -81.72 71.14
C ASP A 235 104.78 -82.29 71.83
N GLU A 236 105.02 -81.99 73.13
CA GLU A 236 106.06 -82.65 73.94
C GLU A 236 105.67 -84.08 74.37
N MET A 237 104.37 -84.42 74.43
CA MET A 237 103.88 -85.78 74.69
C MET A 237 103.37 -86.42 73.39
N GLY A 238 104.32 -86.77 72.53
CA GLY A 238 104.11 -87.23 71.15
C GLY A 238 102.83 -88.04 70.88
N LYS A 239 101.87 -87.39 70.20
CA LYS A 239 100.90 -88.01 69.29
C LYS A 239 100.31 -86.99 68.30
N VAL A 240 100.93 -86.93 67.12
CA VAL A 240 100.35 -86.67 65.78
C VAL A 240 99.62 -85.33 65.56
N SER A 241 100.37 -84.40 64.95
CA SER A 241 100.11 -83.70 63.68
C SER A 241 98.82 -82.89 63.52
N ILE A 242 98.91 -81.60 63.80
CA ILE A 242 98.41 -80.59 62.86
C ILE A 242 99.59 -79.69 62.51
N LEU A 243 99.96 -79.69 61.22
CA LEU A 243 100.90 -78.74 60.63
C LEU A 243 100.22 -77.36 60.58
N VAL A 244 99.96 -76.76 61.74
CA VAL A 244 99.86 -75.30 61.84
C VAL A 244 101.29 -74.85 62.03
N ASP A 245 101.75 -73.95 61.17
CA ASP A 245 103.04 -73.29 61.39
C ASP A 245 102.92 -72.47 62.67
N TYR A 246 103.29 -73.07 63.80
CA TYR A 246 103.12 -72.49 65.14
C TYR A 246 103.84 -71.15 65.24
N SER A 247 104.93 -70.96 64.47
CA SER A 247 105.62 -69.67 64.38
C SER A 247 104.76 -68.60 63.70
N GLU A 248 103.97 -68.95 62.69
CA GLU A 248 103.06 -68.02 62.02
C GLU A 248 101.83 -67.71 62.90
N ALA A 249 101.28 -68.72 63.58
CA ALA A 249 100.17 -68.54 64.51
C ALA A 249 100.54 -67.73 65.76
N GLU A 250 101.75 -67.92 66.31
CA GLU A 250 102.27 -67.14 67.43
C GLU A 250 102.58 -65.69 67.01
N MET A 251 103.08 -65.48 65.78
CA MET A 251 103.24 -64.13 65.21
C MET A 251 101.87 -63.45 65.00
N GLN A 252 100.85 -64.16 64.51
CA GLN A 252 99.50 -63.61 64.39
C GLN A 252 98.86 -63.32 65.76
N GLN A 253 99.11 -64.14 66.77
CA GLN A 253 98.61 -63.93 68.13
C GLN A 253 99.29 -62.72 68.81
N THR A 254 100.60 -62.55 68.63
CA THR A 254 101.32 -61.37 69.14
C THR A 254 100.88 -60.09 68.43
N ASN A 255 100.66 -60.15 67.11
CA ASN A 255 100.04 -59.05 66.35
C ASN A 255 98.63 -58.73 66.85
N LEU A 256 97.81 -59.74 67.16
CA LEU A 256 96.45 -59.55 67.67
C LEU A 256 96.44 -59.00 69.10
N ALA A 257 97.39 -59.41 69.94
CA ALA A 257 97.60 -58.83 71.28
C ALA A 257 98.08 -57.37 71.21
N GLN A 258 99.01 -57.06 70.31
CA GLN A 258 99.48 -55.70 70.07
C GLN A 258 98.36 -54.81 69.51
N SER A 259 97.55 -55.32 68.58
CA SER A 259 96.37 -54.65 68.05
C SER A 259 95.32 -54.38 69.13
N ASN A 260 95.10 -55.32 70.05
CA ASN A 260 94.21 -55.09 71.19
C ASN A 260 94.74 -54.01 72.16
N GLU A 261 96.04 -53.96 72.44
CA GLU A 261 96.60 -52.87 73.25
C GLU A 261 96.56 -51.52 72.53
N GLU A 262 96.75 -51.48 71.21
CA GLU A 262 96.54 -50.26 70.41
C GLU A 262 95.08 -49.81 70.45
N LEU A 263 94.12 -50.73 70.27
CA LEU A 263 92.69 -50.45 70.37
C LEU A 263 92.28 -49.95 71.76
N LYS A 264 92.89 -50.49 72.81
CA LYS A 264 92.69 -50.04 74.19
C LYS A 264 93.19 -48.60 74.38
N THR A 265 94.37 -48.30 73.87
CA THR A 265 94.95 -46.95 73.91
C THR A 265 94.05 -45.96 73.16
N ARG A 266 93.56 -46.33 71.97
CA ARG A 266 92.59 -45.50 71.20
C ARG A 266 91.25 -45.33 71.92
N LEU A 267 90.80 -46.34 72.66
CA LEU A 267 89.57 -46.23 73.46
C LEU A 267 89.74 -45.27 74.64
N ASP A 268 90.91 -45.25 75.28
CA ASP A 268 91.21 -44.30 76.34
C ASP A 268 91.39 -42.86 75.82
N GLU A 269 91.99 -42.68 74.65
CA GLU A 269 92.03 -41.40 73.93
C GLU A 269 90.61 -40.91 73.55
N LEU A 270 89.75 -41.81 73.05
CA LEU A 270 88.36 -41.46 72.75
C LEU A 270 87.58 -41.09 74.01
N ARG A 271 87.81 -41.81 75.12
CA ARG A 271 87.18 -41.54 76.42
C ARG A 271 87.57 -40.18 76.97
N THR A 272 88.83 -39.78 76.83
CA THR A 272 89.31 -38.46 77.24
C THR A 272 88.74 -37.36 76.34
N ALA A 273 88.79 -37.53 75.01
CA ALA A 273 88.22 -36.56 74.07
C ALA A 273 86.71 -36.33 74.25
N GLN A 274 85.93 -37.39 74.50
CA GLN A 274 84.50 -37.28 74.78
C GLN A 274 84.21 -36.56 76.11
N LYS A 275 85.01 -36.82 77.16
CA LYS A 275 84.88 -36.10 78.44
C LYS A 275 85.18 -34.62 78.30
N ASP A 276 86.23 -34.27 77.56
CA ASP A 276 86.62 -32.88 77.30
C ASP A 276 85.53 -32.14 76.51
N PHE A 277 84.96 -32.79 75.49
CA PHE A 277 83.85 -32.23 74.72
C PHE A 277 82.61 -31.94 75.58
N ILE A 278 82.23 -32.87 76.47
CA ILE A 278 81.08 -32.67 77.35
C ILE A 278 81.36 -31.57 78.38
N ALA A 279 82.57 -31.51 78.94
CA ALA A 279 82.98 -30.46 79.86
C ALA A 279 82.97 -29.07 79.19
N GLU A 280 83.42 -28.98 77.94
CA GLU A 280 83.37 -27.74 77.15
C GLU A 280 81.92 -27.33 76.83
N PHE A 281 81.08 -28.29 76.44
CA PHE A 281 79.65 -28.05 76.20
C PHE A 281 78.94 -27.56 77.48
N ALA A 282 79.25 -28.16 78.63
CA ALA A 282 78.73 -27.77 79.94
C ALA A 282 79.16 -26.36 80.37
N THR A 283 80.41 -25.98 80.10
CA THR A 283 80.90 -24.63 80.39
C THR A 283 80.26 -23.59 79.48
N ARG A 284 80.13 -23.87 78.18
CA ARG A 284 79.43 -22.98 77.24
C ARG A 284 77.96 -22.81 77.60
N SER A 285 77.26 -23.88 77.96
CA SER A 285 75.85 -23.82 78.37
C SER A 285 75.64 -23.07 79.69
N SER A 286 76.54 -23.25 80.65
CA SER A 286 76.55 -22.52 81.92
C SER A 286 76.81 -21.03 81.71
N ASN A 287 77.79 -20.67 80.88
CA ASN A 287 78.07 -19.27 80.54
C ASN A 287 76.87 -18.58 79.90
N LEU A 288 76.20 -19.26 78.96
CA LEU A 288 74.97 -18.75 78.34
C LEU A 288 73.85 -18.54 79.38
N ARG A 289 73.72 -19.45 80.35
CA ARG A 289 72.77 -19.29 81.48
C ARG A 289 73.11 -18.09 82.36
N ILE A 290 74.40 -17.88 82.65
CA ILE A 290 74.87 -16.74 83.45
C ILE A 290 74.60 -15.43 82.72
N GLU A 291 74.90 -15.35 81.42
CA GLU A 291 74.60 -14.17 80.59
C GLU A 291 73.11 -13.85 80.55
N TYR A 292 72.26 -14.87 80.42
CA TYR A 292 70.80 -14.73 80.49
C TYR A 292 70.34 -14.17 81.85
N ASN A 293 70.86 -14.72 82.95
CA ASN A 293 70.53 -14.23 84.29
C ASN A 293 70.98 -12.77 84.49
N ASN A 294 72.17 -12.41 84.00
CA ASN A 294 72.68 -11.04 84.04
C ASN A 294 71.87 -10.07 83.17
N TYR A 295 71.32 -10.52 82.04
CA TYR A 295 70.39 -9.72 81.23
C TYR A 295 69.07 -9.50 81.98
N ARG A 296 68.50 -10.56 82.55
CA ARG A 296 67.26 -10.49 83.35
C ARG A 296 67.41 -9.57 84.57
N GLU A 297 68.56 -9.55 85.23
CA GLU A 297 68.82 -8.63 86.34
C GLU A 297 68.98 -7.18 85.90
N ARG A 298 69.59 -6.91 84.73
CA ARG A 298 69.68 -5.55 84.17
C ARG A 298 68.29 -4.99 83.85
N VAL A 299 67.43 -5.78 83.21
CA VAL A 299 66.03 -5.42 82.95
C VAL A 299 65.24 -5.16 84.24
N LYS A 300 65.57 -5.84 85.35
CA LYS A 300 64.94 -5.59 86.66
C LYS A 300 65.48 -4.37 87.41
N LYS A 301 66.71 -3.93 87.13
CA LYS A 301 67.35 -2.76 87.80
C LYS A 301 67.06 -1.42 87.12
N GLU A 302 66.60 -1.42 85.86
CA GLU A 302 66.33 -0.19 85.09
C GLU A 302 64.94 0.45 85.31
N GLN A 303 64.06 -0.10 86.16
CA GLN A 303 62.76 0.52 86.49
C GLN A 303 62.69 1.00 87.96
N PRO A 304 62.70 2.32 88.25
CA PRO A 304 62.33 2.83 89.56
C PRO A 304 60.79 2.83 89.71
N ASN A 305 60.33 2.51 90.92
CA ASN A 305 58.98 2.02 91.26
C ASN A 305 57.89 3.12 91.37
N VAL A 306 58.08 4.32 90.84
CA VAL A 306 57.17 5.48 91.02
C VAL A 306 56.16 5.63 89.87
N ASP A 307 56.51 5.21 88.64
CA ASP A 307 55.65 5.39 87.46
C ASP A 307 54.64 4.26 87.22
N ARG A 308 54.67 3.16 87.98
CA ARG A 308 53.85 1.96 87.70
C ARG A 308 52.35 2.19 87.84
N LYS A 309 51.91 3.07 88.75
CA LYS A 309 50.49 3.31 89.02
C LYS A 309 49.85 4.15 87.91
N ASP A 310 50.50 5.25 87.54
CA ASP A 310 50.06 6.14 86.46
C ASP A 310 50.12 5.42 85.11
N LEU A 311 51.16 4.59 84.87
CA LEU A 311 51.24 3.78 83.65
C LEU A 311 50.15 2.68 83.60
N GLN A 312 49.77 2.13 84.75
CA GLN A 312 48.71 1.13 84.83
C GLN A 312 47.32 1.75 84.63
N GLU A 313 47.09 2.97 85.12
CA GLU A 313 45.86 3.73 84.91
C GLU A 313 45.75 4.24 83.46
N GLN A 314 46.86 4.69 82.86
CA GLN A 314 46.96 5.00 81.44
C GLN A 314 46.72 3.76 80.56
N LEU A 315 47.26 2.60 80.94
CA LEU A 315 47.02 1.33 80.22
C LEU A 315 45.54 0.92 80.31
N SER A 316 44.90 1.07 81.48
CA SER A 316 43.47 0.76 81.62
C SER A 316 42.59 1.74 80.85
N ALA A 317 42.93 3.03 80.83
CA ALA A 317 42.24 4.04 80.05
C ALA A 317 42.39 3.78 78.54
N ALA A 318 43.59 3.43 78.08
CA ALA A 318 43.83 3.06 76.69
C ALA A 318 43.08 1.78 76.28
N LEU A 319 42.97 0.79 77.16
CA LEU A 319 42.18 -0.44 76.91
C LEU A 319 40.67 -0.16 76.88
N GLU A 320 40.17 0.71 77.76
CA GLU A 320 38.78 1.21 77.74
C GLU A 320 38.50 1.98 76.44
N GLU A 321 39.40 2.86 76.00
CA GLU A 321 39.28 3.57 74.72
C GLU A 321 39.31 2.60 73.53
N LEU A 322 40.22 1.62 73.51
CA LEU A 322 40.28 0.60 72.46
C LEU A 322 39.00 -0.26 72.42
N LYS A 323 38.43 -0.56 73.58
CA LYS A 323 37.15 -1.27 73.69
C LYS A 323 36.00 -0.41 73.19
N ALA A 324 35.92 0.85 73.61
CA ALA A 324 34.93 1.80 73.14
C ALA A 324 35.05 2.06 71.62
N GLU A 325 36.27 2.10 71.08
CA GLU A 325 36.53 2.25 69.66
C GLU A 325 36.15 0.98 68.88
N ARG A 326 36.44 -0.22 69.42
CA ARG A 326 36.00 -1.49 68.85
C ARG A 326 34.46 -1.61 68.85
N ASP A 327 33.79 -1.15 69.89
CA ASP A 327 32.33 -1.11 70.01
C ASP A 327 31.72 -0.06 69.07
N LYS A 328 32.33 1.12 68.92
CA LYS A 328 31.94 2.10 67.90
C LYS A 328 32.14 1.56 66.48
N ALA A 329 33.24 0.85 66.22
CA ALA A 329 33.51 0.23 64.94
C ALA A 329 32.53 -0.92 64.63
N SER A 330 32.13 -1.71 65.64
CA SER A 330 31.12 -2.76 65.48
C SER A 330 29.74 -2.18 65.19
N GLN A 331 29.31 -1.14 65.92
CA GLN A 331 28.10 -0.39 65.63
C GLN A 331 28.14 0.27 64.24
N GLY A 332 29.29 0.81 63.84
CA GLY A 332 29.50 1.35 62.50
C GLY A 332 29.30 0.30 61.41
N LYS A 333 29.90 -0.89 61.57
CA LYS A 333 29.71 -2.02 60.65
C LYS A 333 28.25 -2.45 60.56
N GLU A 334 27.54 -2.52 61.69
CA GLU A 334 26.12 -2.89 61.74
C GLU A 334 25.23 -1.86 61.03
N ARG A 335 25.48 -0.56 61.27
CA ARG A 335 24.79 0.53 60.56
C ARG A 335 25.04 0.47 59.06
N THR A 336 26.29 0.24 58.62
CA THR A 336 26.61 0.07 57.20
C THR A 336 25.89 -1.12 56.59
N ARG A 337 25.84 -2.27 57.27
CA ARG A 337 25.06 -3.44 56.81
C ARG A 337 23.57 -3.13 56.68
N MET A 338 22.99 -2.38 57.62
CA MET A 338 21.58 -1.98 57.58
C MET A 338 21.31 -1.05 56.39
N ILE A 339 22.16 -0.04 56.17
CA ILE A 339 22.06 0.88 55.03
C ILE A 339 22.21 0.11 53.71
N GLU A 340 23.15 -0.84 53.64
CA GLU A 340 23.38 -1.66 52.45
C GLU A 340 22.18 -2.56 52.14
N LEU A 341 21.57 -3.17 53.16
CA LEU A 341 20.32 -3.93 53.00
C LEU A 341 19.17 -3.04 52.52
N GLN A 342 19.06 -1.82 53.05
CA GLN A 342 18.04 -0.87 52.63
C GLN A 342 18.27 -0.38 51.19
N MET A 343 19.51 -0.12 50.80
CA MET A 343 19.89 0.18 49.42
C MET A 343 19.57 -0.99 48.48
N GLN A 344 19.82 -2.23 48.90
CA GLN A 344 19.50 -3.41 48.10
C GLN A 344 17.99 -3.55 47.90
N LYS A 345 17.17 -3.31 48.93
CA LYS A 345 15.70 -3.22 48.82
C LYS A 345 15.25 -2.08 47.91
N GLY A 346 15.91 -0.93 47.97
CA GLY A 346 15.66 0.19 47.07
C GLY A 346 15.95 -0.18 45.62
N ARG A 347 17.09 -0.84 45.35
CA ARG A 347 17.47 -1.33 44.01
C ARG A 347 16.49 -2.36 43.47
N THR A 348 16.01 -3.29 44.29
CA THR A 348 14.96 -4.24 43.84
C THR A 348 13.66 -3.52 43.52
N LYS A 349 13.26 -2.53 44.33
CA LYS A 349 12.03 -1.78 44.06
C LYS A 349 12.11 -0.93 42.80
N ILE A 350 13.27 -0.31 42.55
CA ILE A 350 13.54 0.42 41.31
C ILE A 350 13.39 -0.53 40.11
N ARG A 351 14.00 -1.72 40.17
CA ARG A 351 13.89 -2.72 39.09
C ARG A 351 12.45 -3.18 38.84
N GLU A 352 11.63 -3.33 39.88
CA GLU A 352 10.20 -3.63 39.74
C GLU A 352 9.45 -2.49 39.03
N LEU A 353 9.69 -1.23 39.43
CA LEU A 353 9.06 -0.06 38.83
C LEU A 353 9.51 0.14 37.38
N GLU A 354 10.79 -0.07 37.08
CA GLU A 354 11.31 -0.09 35.70
C GLU A 354 10.60 -1.16 34.86
N GLY A 355 10.38 -2.35 35.42
CA GLY A 355 9.59 -3.40 34.77
C GLY A 355 8.13 -3.00 34.52
N HIS A 356 7.50 -2.30 35.47
CA HIS A 356 6.15 -1.75 35.29
C HIS A 356 6.11 -0.67 34.21
N ILE A 357 7.09 0.23 34.17
CA ILE A 357 7.19 1.28 33.14
C ILE A 357 7.34 0.63 31.76
N ALA A 358 8.24 -0.34 31.61
CA ALA A 358 8.42 -1.05 30.33
C ALA A 358 7.13 -1.77 29.87
N ASN A 359 6.35 -2.33 30.81
CA ASN A 359 5.08 -2.99 30.50
C ASN A 359 3.98 -1.97 30.09
N GLU A 360 3.90 -0.82 30.77
CA GLU A 360 2.97 0.25 30.40
C GLU A 360 3.37 0.94 29.09
N GLU A 361 4.66 1.10 28.81
CA GLU A 361 5.15 1.54 27.49
C GLU A 361 4.71 0.58 26.38
N LEU A 362 4.81 -0.74 26.63
CA LEU A 362 4.37 -1.74 25.68
C LEU A 362 2.85 -1.71 25.46
N LYS A 363 2.06 -1.54 26.52
CA LYS A 363 0.59 -1.34 26.41
C LYS A 363 0.25 -0.05 25.67
N SER A 364 0.94 1.05 25.96
CA SER A 364 0.77 2.34 25.30
C SER A 364 1.05 2.21 23.80
N GLN A 365 2.14 1.53 23.43
CA GLN A 365 2.49 1.29 22.03
C GLN A 365 1.48 0.36 21.33
N GLN A 366 0.92 -0.62 22.04
CA GLN A 366 -0.16 -1.48 21.53
C GLN A 366 -1.45 -0.67 21.28
N LEU A 367 -1.85 0.20 22.21
CA LEU A 367 -3.00 1.09 22.05
C LEU A 367 -2.79 2.08 20.91
N GLN A 368 -1.59 2.66 20.79
CA GLN A 368 -1.24 3.56 19.69
C GLN A 368 -1.34 2.87 18.32
N ASN A 369 -0.87 1.62 18.22
CA ASN A 369 -1.02 0.81 17.00
C ASN A 369 -2.48 0.47 16.71
N GLY A 370 -3.28 0.20 17.74
CA GLY A 370 -4.73 0.00 17.63
C GLY A 370 -5.44 1.26 17.11
N MET A 371 -5.09 2.43 17.63
CA MET A 371 -5.63 3.72 17.20
C MET A 371 -5.28 4.01 15.74
N LYS A 372 -4.02 3.80 15.32
CA LYS A 372 -3.60 3.94 13.92
C LYS A 372 -4.37 3.03 12.96
N SER A 373 -4.64 1.79 13.38
CA SER A 373 -5.44 0.83 12.60
C SER A 373 -6.90 1.25 12.47
N LEU A 374 -7.50 1.77 13.54
CA LEU A 374 -8.87 2.32 13.52
C LEU A 374 -8.95 3.59 12.67
N GLU A 375 -7.96 4.48 12.76
CA GLU A 375 -7.89 5.68 11.93
C GLU A 375 -7.77 5.33 10.44
N ALA A 376 -6.96 4.33 10.08
CA ALA A 376 -6.86 3.83 8.71
C ALA A 376 -8.18 3.24 8.20
N GLN A 377 -8.89 2.47 9.04
CA GLN A 377 -10.22 1.95 8.70
C GLN A 377 -11.25 3.07 8.51
N LEU A 378 -11.22 4.10 9.34
CA LEU A 378 -12.10 5.25 9.21
C LEU A 378 -11.85 5.99 7.89
N LYS A 379 -10.59 6.30 7.58
CA LYS A 379 -10.17 6.93 6.30
C LYS A 379 -10.60 6.10 5.09
N GLN A 380 -10.42 4.78 5.14
CA GLN A 380 -10.87 3.89 4.06
C GLN A 380 -12.40 3.92 3.90
N LYS A 381 -13.15 3.91 5.01
CA LYS A 381 -14.61 3.98 4.99
C LYS A 381 -15.09 5.32 4.43
N ASP A 382 -14.45 6.42 4.81
CA ASP A 382 -14.78 7.77 4.31
C ASP A 382 -14.53 7.87 2.80
N GLN A 383 -13.39 7.40 2.31
CA GLN A 383 -13.10 7.31 0.88
C GLN A 383 -14.14 6.46 0.12
N THR A 384 -14.56 5.34 0.71
CA THR A 384 -15.58 4.45 0.11
C THR A 384 -16.94 5.13 0.08
N MET A 385 -17.32 5.85 1.14
CA MET A 385 -18.57 6.62 1.18
C MET A 385 -18.55 7.78 0.19
N GLU A 386 -17.43 8.46 0.05
CA GLU A 386 -17.29 9.57 -0.90
C GLU A 386 -17.37 9.07 -2.36
N LEU A 387 -16.73 7.94 -2.69
CA LEU A 387 -16.86 7.31 -4.01
C LEU A 387 -18.33 6.93 -4.28
N ARG A 388 -18.99 6.27 -3.33
CA ARG A 388 -20.41 5.92 -3.44
C ARG A 388 -21.29 7.16 -3.61
N MET A 389 -20.98 8.25 -2.92
CA MET A 389 -21.69 9.52 -3.05
C MET A 389 -21.49 10.11 -4.45
N LYS A 390 -20.27 10.10 -5.00
CA LYS A 390 -20.00 10.55 -6.37
C LYS A 390 -20.76 9.72 -7.41
N ASP A 391 -20.81 8.40 -7.27
CA ASP A 391 -21.56 7.53 -8.17
C ASP A 391 -23.08 7.76 -8.07
N MET A 392 -23.60 7.95 -6.86
CA MET A 392 -25.00 8.32 -6.65
C MET A 392 -25.33 9.67 -7.30
N HIS A 393 -24.47 10.68 -7.19
CA HIS A 393 -24.68 11.97 -7.86
C HIS A 393 -24.64 11.85 -9.40
N LYS A 394 -23.75 11.02 -9.96
CA LYS A 394 -23.74 10.74 -11.40
C LYS A 394 -25.03 10.07 -11.86
N ALA A 395 -25.50 9.06 -11.11
CA ALA A 395 -26.76 8.38 -11.39
C ALA A 395 -27.95 9.35 -11.30
N MET A 396 -27.99 10.20 -10.26
CA MET A 396 -29.01 11.24 -10.11
C MET A 396 -29.03 12.19 -11.31
N ARG A 397 -27.89 12.76 -11.70
CA ARG A 397 -27.81 13.66 -12.87
C ARG A 397 -28.28 12.97 -14.16
N SER A 398 -27.88 11.72 -14.39
CA SER A 398 -28.35 10.97 -15.56
C SER A 398 -29.87 10.73 -15.54
N SER A 399 -30.44 10.53 -14.34
CA SER A 399 -31.89 10.38 -14.18
C SER A 399 -32.63 11.71 -14.34
N GLU A 400 -32.06 12.82 -13.87
CA GLU A 400 -32.59 14.17 -14.06
C GLU A 400 -32.60 14.54 -15.55
N ASP A 401 -31.52 14.24 -16.29
CA ASP A 401 -31.45 14.45 -17.74
C ASP A 401 -32.52 13.62 -18.49
N LEU A 402 -32.76 12.39 -18.04
CA LEU A 402 -33.81 11.54 -18.60
C LEU A 402 -35.21 12.09 -18.29
N ILE A 403 -35.45 12.54 -17.07
CA ILE A 403 -36.71 13.17 -16.66
C ILE A 403 -36.96 14.42 -17.50
N ALA A 404 -35.97 15.30 -17.66
CA ALA A 404 -36.10 16.51 -18.49
C ALA A 404 -36.42 16.19 -19.96
N LYS A 405 -35.86 15.09 -20.51
CA LYS A 405 -36.23 14.60 -21.85
C LYS A 405 -37.66 14.09 -21.91
N MET A 406 -38.11 13.33 -20.91
CA MET A 406 -39.48 12.83 -20.83
C MET A 406 -40.49 13.97 -20.63
N GLU A 407 -40.17 14.99 -19.84
CA GLU A 407 -41.00 16.18 -19.66
C GLU A 407 -41.15 16.95 -20.98
N LYS A 408 -40.06 17.20 -21.71
CA LYS A 408 -40.15 17.82 -23.04
C LYS A 408 -41.00 17.02 -24.01
N GLN A 409 -40.89 15.69 -24.00
CA GLN A 409 -41.74 14.81 -24.82
C GLN A 409 -43.21 14.90 -24.41
N ARG A 410 -43.50 14.85 -23.11
CA ARG A 410 -44.86 15.04 -22.57
C ARG A 410 -45.44 16.38 -23.02
N ASP A 411 -44.71 17.47 -22.86
CA ASP A 411 -45.17 18.81 -23.22
C ASP A 411 -45.40 18.94 -24.73
N THR A 412 -44.56 18.28 -25.55
CA THR A 412 -44.74 18.20 -27.00
C THR A 412 -46.03 17.43 -27.37
N PHE A 413 -46.28 16.30 -26.72
CA PHE A 413 -47.52 15.53 -26.94
C PHE A 413 -48.76 16.27 -26.44
N GLU A 414 -48.66 16.96 -25.32
CA GLU A 414 -49.74 17.78 -24.76
C GLU A 414 -50.08 18.94 -25.70
N SER A 415 -49.08 19.65 -26.23
CA SER A 415 -49.28 20.70 -27.22
C SER A 415 -49.94 20.16 -28.50
N ARG A 416 -49.50 19.00 -29.00
CA ARG A 416 -50.10 18.35 -30.18
C ARG A 416 -51.54 17.93 -29.91
N LEU A 417 -51.83 17.39 -28.73
CA LEU A 417 -53.19 17.02 -28.33
C LEU A 417 -54.10 18.25 -28.27
N LEU A 418 -53.62 19.36 -27.72
CA LEU A 418 -54.37 20.61 -27.65
C LEU A 418 -54.64 21.19 -29.05
N GLU A 419 -53.64 21.19 -29.94
CA GLU A 419 -53.80 21.60 -31.33
C GLU A 419 -54.83 20.72 -32.08
N LEU A 420 -54.76 19.40 -31.89
CA LEU A 420 -55.72 18.47 -32.49
C LEU A 420 -57.14 18.67 -31.94
N LYS A 421 -57.29 18.88 -30.63
CA LYS A 421 -58.59 19.23 -30.03
C LYS A 421 -59.13 20.54 -30.61
N GLN A 422 -58.28 21.55 -30.81
CA GLN A 422 -58.70 22.81 -31.42
C GLN A 422 -59.09 22.64 -32.88
N LYS A 423 -58.35 21.84 -33.66
CA LYS A 423 -58.71 21.48 -35.05
C LYS A 423 -60.02 20.72 -35.12
N LEU A 424 -60.26 19.78 -34.20
CA LEU A 424 -61.51 19.04 -34.10
C LEU A 424 -62.68 20.00 -33.85
N ILE A 425 -62.58 20.87 -32.84
CA ILE A 425 -63.61 21.86 -32.53
C ILE A 425 -63.88 22.77 -33.73
N ARG A 426 -62.84 23.29 -34.40
CA ARG A 426 -63.01 24.11 -35.61
C ARG A 426 -63.75 23.35 -36.71
N LYS A 427 -63.35 22.12 -37.00
CA LYS A 427 -63.99 21.29 -38.03
C LYS A 427 -65.43 20.92 -37.66
N GLU A 428 -65.71 20.66 -36.39
CA GLU A 428 -67.05 20.45 -35.87
C GLU A 428 -67.92 21.71 -36.03
N THR A 429 -67.39 22.90 -35.71
CA THR A 429 -68.10 24.16 -35.92
C THR A 429 -68.34 24.47 -37.40
N GLU A 430 -67.37 24.21 -38.28
CA GLU A 430 -67.50 24.37 -39.73
C GLU A 430 -68.57 23.41 -40.30
N ALA A 431 -68.54 22.14 -39.88
CA ALA A 431 -69.53 21.14 -40.27
C ALA A 431 -70.94 21.54 -39.79
N ASN A 432 -71.09 21.93 -38.52
CA ASN A 432 -72.37 22.40 -37.98
C ASN A 432 -72.89 23.65 -38.69
N ALA A 433 -72.01 24.60 -39.05
CA ALA A 433 -72.39 25.77 -39.84
C ALA A 433 -72.87 25.38 -41.25
N THR A 434 -72.17 24.45 -41.91
CA THR A 434 -72.55 23.94 -43.23
C THR A 434 -73.87 23.18 -43.19
N ILE A 435 -74.07 22.34 -42.16
CA ILE A 435 -75.34 21.63 -41.93
C ILE A 435 -76.46 22.65 -41.75
N LYS A 436 -76.27 23.68 -40.92
CA LYS A 436 -77.26 24.73 -40.70
C LYS A 436 -77.59 25.48 -42.00
N GLU A 437 -76.59 25.89 -42.78
CA GLU A 437 -76.79 26.57 -44.07
C GLU A 437 -77.56 25.68 -45.06
N LEU A 438 -77.22 24.39 -45.14
CA LEU A 438 -77.95 23.45 -46.01
C LEU A 438 -79.39 23.23 -45.52
N SER A 439 -79.61 23.10 -44.21
CA SER A 439 -80.96 22.99 -43.64
C SER A 439 -81.80 24.22 -43.96
N GLU A 440 -81.26 25.43 -43.81
CA GLU A 440 -81.95 26.68 -44.17
C GLU A 440 -82.27 26.75 -45.67
N LYS A 441 -81.36 26.30 -46.55
CA LYS A 441 -81.63 26.21 -48.00
C LYS A 441 -82.71 25.19 -48.33
N PHE A 442 -82.71 24.03 -47.66
CA PHE A 442 -83.75 23.02 -47.85
C PHE A 442 -85.12 23.55 -47.42
N GLU A 443 -85.20 24.23 -46.27
CA GLU A 443 -86.44 24.84 -45.79
C GLU A 443 -86.96 25.91 -46.77
N ALA A 444 -86.09 26.78 -47.28
CA ALA A 444 -86.45 27.77 -48.29
C ALA A 444 -86.95 27.16 -49.61
N ILE A 445 -86.32 26.07 -50.08
CA ILE A 445 -86.75 25.33 -51.27
C ILE A 445 -88.10 24.65 -51.03
N ASP A 446 -88.31 24.05 -49.85
CA ASP A 446 -89.60 23.43 -49.50
C ASP A 446 -90.72 24.48 -49.45
N GLU A 447 -90.46 25.68 -48.90
CA GLU A 447 -91.38 26.81 -48.97
C GLU A 447 -91.69 27.23 -50.41
N GLU A 448 -90.66 27.41 -51.26
CA GLU A 448 -90.83 27.76 -52.67
C GLU A 448 -91.63 26.70 -53.46
N ILE A 449 -91.37 25.41 -53.22
CA ILE A 449 -92.10 24.29 -53.83
C ILE A 449 -93.57 24.32 -53.40
N ASN A 450 -93.86 24.61 -52.12
CA ASN A 450 -95.23 24.70 -51.62
C ASN A 450 -95.97 25.88 -52.24
N GLU A 451 -95.34 27.07 -52.29
CA GLU A 451 -95.91 28.24 -52.97
C GLU A 451 -96.21 27.97 -54.45
N GLU A 452 -95.26 27.34 -55.16
CA GLU A 452 -95.43 26.99 -56.57
C GLU A 452 -96.55 25.94 -56.75
N ARG A 453 -96.67 24.98 -55.83
CA ARG A 453 -97.78 24.01 -55.82
C ARG A 453 -99.13 24.70 -55.62
N GLU A 454 -99.22 25.66 -54.70
CA GLU A 454 -100.44 26.45 -54.50
C GLU A 454 -100.78 27.30 -55.73
N LYS A 455 -99.79 27.97 -56.34
CA LYS A 455 -99.98 28.73 -57.59
C LYS A 455 -100.44 27.83 -58.74
N ARG A 456 -99.86 26.63 -58.90
CA ARG A 456 -100.30 25.64 -59.88
C ARG A 456 -101.73 25.19 -59.63
N GLN A 457 -102.09 24.90 -58.38
CA GLN A 457 -103.46 24.52 -58.03
C GLN A 457 -104.45 25.64 -58.35
N GLN A 458 -104.10 26.89 -58.08
CA GLN A 458 -104.93 28.05 -58.45
C GLN A 458 -105.09 28.18 -59.97
N ALA A 459 -104.01 28.00 -60.74
CA ALA A 459 -104.06 28.04 -62.20
C ALA A 459 -104.89 26.88 -62.79
N GLU A 460 -104.78 25.68 -62.24
CA GLU A 460 -105.59 24.51 -62.62
C GLU A 460 -107.08 24.74 -62.32
N ASN A 461 -107.40 25.31 -61.15
CA ASN A 461 -108.77 25.71 -60.81
C ASN A 461 -109.32 26.78 -61.78
N ALA A 462 -108.51 27.76 -62.18
CA ALA A 462 -108.92 28.76 -63.17
C ALA A 462 -109.09 28.16 -64.57
N LEU A 463 -108.25 27.21 -64.95
CA LEU A 463 -108.32 26.51 -66.25
C LEU A 463 -109.60 25.67 -66.33
N THR A 464 -109.91 24.90 -65.28
CA THR A 464 -111.18 24.15 -65.20
C THR A 464 -112.41 25.06 -65.28
N GLU A 465 -112.40 26.23 -64.63
CA GLU A 465 -113.48 27.22 -64.78
C GLU A 465 -113.63 27.73 -66.22
N ILE A 466 -112.51 28.00 -66.92
CA ILE A 466 -112.50 28.42 -68.32
C ILE A 466 -112.99 27.28 -69.23
N GLU A 467 -112.54 26.05 -69.03
CA GLU A 467 -112.99 24.88 -69.78
C GLU A 467 -114.51 24.69 -69.67
N GLU A 468 -115.06 24.81 -68.46
CA GLU A 468 -116.51 24.79 -68.25
C GLU A 468 -117.22 25.93 -68.99
N ARG A 469 -116.64 27.14 -68.99
CA ARG A 469 -117.18 28.29 -69.72
C ARG A 469 -117.14 28.07 -71.23
N CYS A 470 -116.05 27.53 -71.76
CA CYS A 470 -115.91 27.19 -73.18
C CYS A 470 -116.93 26.12 -73.58
N LYS A 471 -117.09 25.07 -72.76
CA LYS A 471 -118.11 24.03 -72.99
C LYS A 471 -119.53 24.62 -73.07
N ARG A 472 -119.89 25.50 -72.13
CA ARG A 472 -121.18 26.23 -72.16
C ARG A 472 -121.34 27.12 -73.40
N LEU A 473 -120.26 27.71 -73.90
CA LEU A 473 -120.27 28.55 -75.10
C LEU A 473 -120.41 27.71 -76.37
N GLU A 474 -119.72 26.58 -76.43
CA GLU A 474 -119.80 25.60 -77.52
C GLU A 474 -121.22 25.02 -77.63
N GLU A 475 -121.82 24.63 -76.50
CA GLU A 475 -123.24 24.22 -76.43
C GLU A 475 -124.18 25.30 -76.99
N LYS A 476 -123.94 26.58 -76.67
CA LYS A 476 -124.71 27.71 -77.23
C LYS A 476 -124.45 27.93 -78.73
N SER A 477 -123.21 27.78 -79.18
CA SER A 477 -122.83 27.95 -80.60
C SER A 477 -123.45 26.86 -81.47
N GLN A 478 -123.46 25.61 -80.99
CA GLN A 478 -124.08 24.50 -81.71
C GLN A 478 -125.57 24.76 -81.95
N LEU A 479 -126.29 25.26 -80.93
CA LEU A 479 -127.69 25.68 -81.06
C LEU A 479 -127.90 26.76 -82.14
N LEU A 480 -126.94 27.69 -82.32
CA LEU A 480 -127.00 28.73 -83.36
C LEU A 480 -126.73 28.18 -84.77
N CYS A 481 -125.79 27.24 -84.92
CA CYS A 481 -125.52 26.57 -86.19
C CYS A 481 -126.72 25.74 -86.65
N ASP A 482 -127.37 25.03 -85.73
CA ASP A 482 -128.59 24.27 -86.02
C ASP A 482 -129.69 25.22 -86.56
N LEU A 483 -129.89 26.39 -85.92
CA LEU A 483 -130.81 27.45 -86.38
C LEU A 483 -130.43 28.06 -87.76
N ALA A 484 -129.14 28.17 -88.08
CA ALA A 484 -128.67 28.73 -89.35
C ALA A 484 -128.79 27.72 -90.52
N SER A 485 -128.58 26.44 -90.24
CA SER A 485 -128.73 25.35 -91.22
C SER A 485 -130.18 25.19 -91.71
N GLU A 486 -131.18 25.50 -90.87
CA GLU A 486 -132.59 25.58 -91.29
C GLU A 486 -132.88 26.71 -92.29
N LYS A 487 -132.05 27.77 -92.36
CA LYS A 487 -132.31 28.99 -93.14
C LYS A 487 -131.63 29.07 -94.50
N SER A 488 -130.62 28.25 -94.81
CA SER A 488 -129.72 28.45 -95.97
C SER A 488 -130.03 27.64 -97.25
N ASN A 489 -131.17 26.94 -97.32
CA ASN A 489 -131.57 26.13 -98.48
C ASN A 489 -132.10 26.93 -99.71
N ASN A 490 -131.79 28.21 -99.87
CA ASN A 490 -132.26 28.98 -101.03
C ASN A 490 -131.23 30.01 -101.51
N ILE A 491 -130.72 29.79 -102.73
CA ILE A 491 -130.37 30.75 -103.81
C ILE A 491 -128.97 30.50 -104.43
N VAL A 492 -128.99 30.15 -105.71
CA VAL A 492 -127.89 30.09 -106.69
C VAL A 492 -128.26 31.01 -107.86
N VAL A 493 -127.35 31.86 -108.36
CA VAL A 493 -127.36 32.36 -109.75
C VAL A 493 -125.92 32.65 -110.21
N ALA A 494 -125.60 32.17 -111.42
CA ALA A 494 -124.38 32.33 -112.19
C ALA A 494 -124.54 33.42 -113.27
N ASP A 495 -123.43 33.86 -113.87
CA ASP A 495 -123.09 33.65 -115.30
C ASP A 495 -122.28 34.80 -115.92
N ASP A 496 -121.44 34.38 -116.86
CA ASP A 496 -120.30 35.01 -117.52
C ASP A 496 -120.63 36.01 -118.65
N ASN A 497 -119.56 36.69 -119.09
CA ASN A 497 -119.29 37.38 -120.36
C ASN A 497 -119.16 38.90 -120.21
N HIS A 498 -118.00 39.42 -119.82
CA HIS A 498 -116.78 39.64 -120.60
C HIS A 498 -116.82 40.81 -121.63
N THR A 499 -116.37 41.99 -121.18
CA THR A 499 -116.40 43.32 -121.84
C THR A 499 -114.98 43.92 -121.89
N GLU A 500 -114.77 44.97 -122.67
CA GLU A 500 -113.51 45.74 -122.94
C GLU A 500 -112.52 45.91 -121.76
N ASN A 501 -113.01 45.82 -120.53
CA ASN A 501 -112.24 45.61 -119.31
C ASN A 501 -111.30 44.38 -119.35
N GLU A 502 -111.68 43.21 -119.90
CA GLU A 502 -110.77 42.06 -120.00
C GLU A 502 -109.58 42.34 -120.89
N ILE A 503 -109.71 43.18 -121.92
CA ILE A 503 -108.59 43.48 -122.81
C ILE A 503 -107.58 44.37 -122.07
N CYS A 504 -108.05 45.35 -121.29
CA CYS A 504 -107.21 46.10 -120.35
C CYS A 504 -106.57 45.18 -119.31
N LEU A 505 -107.35 44.29 -118.68
CA LEU A 505 -106.85 43.27 -117.76
C LEU A 505 -105.84 42.33 -118.43
N TYR A 506 -105.98 42.03 -119.72
CA TYR A 506 -105.02 41.19 -120.44
C TYR A 506 -103.70 41.94 -120.67
N ASN A 507 -103.73 43.22 -121.02
CA ASN A 507 -102.53 44.05 -121.13
C ASN A 507 -101.86 44.23 -119.76
N ASP A 508 -102.63 44.50 -118.71
CA ASP A 508 -102.14 44.59 -117.33
C ASP A 508 -101.57 43.25 -116.86
N LEU A 509 -102.20 42.13 -117.22
CA LEU A 509 -101.70 40.78 -116.95
C LEU A 509 -100.37 40.52 -117.67
N THR A 510 -100.24 41.02 -118.90
CA THR A 510 -99.01 40.86 -119.70
C THR A 510 -97.88 41.71 -119.11
N ALA A 511 -98.17 42.94 -118.67
CA ALA A 511 -97.24 43.80 -117.94
C ALA A 511 -96.83 43.18 -116.58
N ALA A 512 -97.80 42.67 -115.81
CA ALA A 512 -97.55 41.98 -114.55
C ALA A 512 -96.69 40.71 -114.75
N ARG A 513 -96.88 39.98 -115.86
CA ARG A 513 -96.03 38.84 -116.23
C ARG A 513 -94.59 39.26 -116.54
N ALA A 514 -94.39 40.41 -117.19
CA ALA A 514 -93.05 40.95 -117.45
C ALA A 514 -92.35 41.40 -116.16
N GLU A 515 -93.06 42.08 -115.26
CA GLU A 515 -92.53 42.41 -113.92
C GLU A 515 -92.21 41.16 -113.10
N LEU A 516 -93.07 40.13 -113.14
CA LEU A 516 -92.82 38.87 -112.46
C LEU A 516 -91.56 38.18 -113.00
N ALA A 517 -91.30 38.26 -114.31
CA ALA A 517 -90.08 37.72 -114.91
C ALA A 517 -88.83 38.46 -114.41
N GLN A 518 -88.87 39.80 -114.34
CA GLN A 518 -87.78 40.59 -113.76
C GLN A 518 -87.56 40.28 -112.28
N GLN A 519 -88.62 40.08 -111.50
CA GLN A 519 -88.49 39.70 -110.10
C GLN A 519 -87.86 38.31 -109.93
N LYS A 520 -88.21 37.34 -110.79
CA LYS A 520 -87.59 36.01 -110.77
C LYS A 520 -86.09 36.06 -111.05
N GLU A 521 -85.68 36.84 -112.05
CA GLU A 521 -84.25 37.03 -112.36
C GLU A 521 -83.50 37.68 -111.18
N LYS A 522 -84.14 38.65 -110.51
CA LYS A 522 -83.58 39.27 -109.29
C LYS A 522 -83.48 38.28 -108.12
N ILE A 523 -84.45 37.39 -107.96
CA ILE A 523 -84.42 36.34 -106.93
C ILE A 523 -83.27 35.35 -107.23
N GLU A 524 -83.11 34.91 -108.48
CA GLU A 524 -82.00 34.02 -108.86
C GLU A 524 -80.64 34.69 -108.64
N GLN A 525 -80.53 36.00 -108.88
CA GLN A 525 -79.32 36.75 -108.56
C GLN A 525 -79.06 36.79 -107.04
N LEU A 526 -80.07 37.07 -106.23
CA LEU A 526 -79.95 37.07 -104.77
C LEU A 526 -79.64 35.68 -104.21
N GLU A 527 -80.15 34.60 -104.81
CA GLU A 527 -79.79 33.23 -104.44
C GLU A 527 -78.34 32.91 -104.79
N ARG A 528 -77.84 33.37 -105.95
CA ARG A 528 -76.42 33.25 -106.29
C ARG A 528 -75.53 34.01 -105.31
N GLU A 529 -75.86 35.26 -104.99
CA GLU A 529 -75.13 36.07 -104.02
C GLU A 529 -75.19 35.46 -102.61
N LYS A 530 -76.35 34.96 -102.18
CA LYS A 530 -76.49 34.22 -100.92
C LYS A 530 -75.59 33.00 -100.90
N GLN A 531 -75.56 32.22 -101.98
CA GLN A 531 -74.74 31.02 -102.04
C GLN A 531 -73.25 31.36 -102.01
N GLU A 532 -72.84 32.45 -102.67
CA GLU A 532 -71.47 32.98 -102.63
C GLU A 532 -71.08 33.45 -101.22
N ILE A 533 -71.97 34.19 -100.53
CA ILE A 533 -71.76 34.59 -99.13
C ILE A 533 -71.66 33.35 -98.23
N VAL A 534 -72.51 32.35 -98.45
CA VAL A 534 -72.46 31.10 -97.67
C VAL A 534 -71.16 30.35 -97.92
N THR A 535 -70.64 30.29 -99.16
CA THR A 535 -69.34 29.65 -99.43
C THR A 535 -68.19 30.45 -98.84
N VAL A 536 -68.20 31.78 -98.91
CA VAL A 536 -67.19 32.64 -98.26
C VAL A 536 -67.26 32.50 -96.73
N MET A 537 -68.46 32.42 -96.15
CA MET A 537 -68.64 32.17 -94.72
C MET A 537 -68.14 30.78 -94.31
N HIS A 538 -68.39 29.74 -95.11
CA HIS A 538 -67.85 28.40 -94.84
C HIS A 538 -66.33 28.37 -94.99
N GLN A 539 -65.77 29.09 -95.97
CA GLN A 539 -64.32 29.20 -96.14
C GLN A 539 -63.69 29.94 -94.94
N ALA A 540 -64.27 31.06 -94.52
CA ALA A 540 -63.83 31.82 -93.33
C ALA A 540 -64.03 31.04 -92.01
N ALA A 541 -65.09 30.22 -91.91
CA ALA A 541 -65.29 29.32 -90.78
C ALA A 541 -64.34 28.11 -90.80
N SER A 542 -63.87 27.69 -91.99
CA SER A 542 -62.92 26.59 -92.16
C SER A 542 -61.45 27.01 -92.05
N ASP A 543 -61.14 28.31 -92.18
CA ASP A 543 -59.82 28.88 -91.99
C ASP A 543 -59.46 28.87 -90.49
N ASN A 544 -59.15 27.68 -89.95
CA ASN A 544 -58.35 27.40 -88.74
C ASN A 544 -58.58 28.26 -87.48
N GLU A 545 -59.72 28.94 -87.34
CA GLU A 545 -60.01 29.76 -86.17
C GLU A 545 -60.18 28.89 -84.92
N ASP A 546 -60.81 27.72 -85.02
CA ASP A 546 -61.00 26.86 -83.85
C ASP A 546 -59.69 26.20 -83.40
N GLU A 547 -58.84 25.75 -84.32
CA GLU A 547 -57.56 25.13 -83.95
C GLU A 547 -56.55 26.17 -83.40
N THR A 548 -56.61 27.42 -83.85
CA THR A 548 -55.79 28.52 -83.31
C THR A 548 -56.34 29.06 -81.99
N LYS A 549 -57.67 29.14 -81.83
CA LYS A 549 -58.33 29.49 -80.55
C LYS A 549 -58.08 28.43 -79.49
N ASP A 550 -58.16 27.15 -79.84
CA ASP A 550 -57.90 26.05 -78.90
C ASP A 550 -56.42 26.01 -78.48
N LYS A 551 -55.48 26.24 -79.40
CA LYS A 551 -54.05 26.38 -79.08
C LYS A 551 -53.79 27.59 -78.18
N LEU A 552 -54.42 28.73 -78.45
CA LEU A 552 -54.30 29.93 -77.63
C LEU A 552 -54.93 29.73 -76.24
N ALA A 553 -56.09 29.07 -76.16
CA ALA A 553 -56.75 28.73 -74.90
C ALA A 553 -55.89 27.77 -74.07
N ALA A 554 -55.31 26.73 -74.69
CA ALA A 554 -54.40 25.82 -74.03
C ALA A 554 -53.14 26.53 -73.53
N GLU A 555 -52.57 27.45 -74.31
CA GLU A 555 -51.41 28.26 -73.90
C GLU A 555 -51.76 29.21 -72.76
N LEU A 556 -52.94 29.85 -72.78
CA LEU A 556 -53.41 30.69 -71.67
C LEU A 556 -53.63 29.90 -70.39
N VAL A 557 -54.19 28.69 -70.48
CA VAL A 557 -54.34 27.79 -69.33
C VAL A 557 -52.98 27.36 -68.80
N ALA A 558 -52.04 27.00 -69.68
CA ALA A 558 -50.67 26.65 -69.29
C ALA A 558 -49.98 27.83 -68.58
N LYS A 559 -50.05 29.04 -69.14
CA LYS A 559 -49.50 30.27 -68.52
C LYS A 559 -50.17 30.62 -67.20
N THR A 560 -51.47 30.37 -67.07
CA THR A 560 -52.20 30.59 -65.81
C THR A 560 -51.73 29.60 -64.74
N ASN A 561 -51.54 28.33 -65.09
CA ASN A 561 -51.00 27.32 -64.19
C ASN A 561 -49.54 27.63 -63.79
N ASP A 562 -48.71 28.05 -64.74
CA ASP A 562 -47.33 28.49 -64.46
C ASP A 562 -47.30 29.69 -63.52
N LEU A 563 -48.18 30.68 -63.73
CA LEU A 563 -48.31 31.84 -62.86
C LEU A 563 -48.77 31.44 -61.45
N GLN A 564 -49.74 30.52 -61.35
CA GLN A 564 -50.21 30.02 -60.07
C GLN A 564 -49.11 29.26 -59.32
N ASN A 565 -48.33 28.43 -60.02
CA ASN A 565 -47.17 27.76 -59.46
C ASN A 565 -46.12 28.76 -58.98
N LEU A 566 -45.81 29.78 -59.77
CA LEU A 566 -44.88 30.84 -59.41
C LEU A 566 -45.36 31.66 -58.19
N MET A 567 -46.67 31.90 -58.09
CA MET A 567 -47.26 32.55 -56.91
C MET A 567 -47.13 31.68 -55.65
N LEU A 568 -47.31 30.36 -55.76
CA LEU A 568 -47.11 29.43 -54.65
C LEU A 568 -45.64 29.38 -54.23
N GLU A 569 -44.71 29.30 -55.19
CA GLU A 569 -43.27 29.36 -54.92
C GLU A 569 -42.87 30.69 -54.26
N TYR A 570 -43.39 31.81 -54.76
CA TYR A 570 -43.17 33.12 -54.15
C TYR A 570 -43.68 33.19 -52.71
N ALA A 571 -44.87 32.65 -52.43
CA ALA A 571 -45.43 32.60 -51.09
C ALA A 571 -44.58 31.71 -50.15
N GLN A 572 -44.06 30.59 -50.65
CA GLN A 572 -43.15 29.72 -49.90
C GLN A 572 -41.82 30.43 -49.60
N LEU A 573 -41.21 31.05 -50.61
CA LEU A 573 -39.98 31.83 -50.46
C LEU A 573 -40.17 32.99 -49.49
N GLN A 574 -41.29 33.70 -49.55
CA GLN A 574 -41.61 34.77 -48.62
C GLN A 574 -41.72 34.25 -47.17
N LYS A 575 -42.32 33.07 -46.97
CA LYS A 575 -42.38 32.42 -45.65
C LYS A 575 -41.00 32.04 -45.13
N ILE A 576 -40.14 31.49 -45.99
CA ILE A 576 -38.74 31.16 -45.65
C ILE A 576 -37.95 32.44 -45.31
N ALA A 577 -38.13 33.50 -46.08
CA ALA A 577 -37.47 34.79 -45.85
C ALA A 577 -37.87 35.38 -44.49
N ARG A 578 -39.17 35.38 -44.15
CA ARG A 578 -39.66 35.82 -42.83
C ARG A 578 -39.08 34.97 -41.70
N PHE A 579 -39.14 33.64 -41.83
CA PHE A 579 -38.55 32.75 -40.82
C PHE A 579 -37.05 33.00 -40.62
N THR A 580 -36.32 33.25 -41.72
CA THR A 580 -34.89 33.56 -41.65
C THR A 580 -34.64 34.92 -41.00
N GLN A 581 -35.48 35.92 -41.30
CA GLN A 581 -35.44 37.24 -40.68
C GLN A 581 -35.70 37.16 -39.18
N ASP A 582 -36.78 36.48 -38.76
CA ASP A 582 -37.12 36.30 -37.34
C ASP A 582 -35.99 35.56 -36.60
N ARG A 583 -35.41 34.53 -37.23
CA ARG A 583 -34.26 33.81 -36.67
C ARG A 583 -33.04 34.71 -36.52
N ASN A 584 -32.77 35.58 -37.51
CA ASN A 584 -31.68 36.53 -37.44
C ASN A 584 -31.91 37.58 -36.36
N GLU A 585 -33.14 38.09 -36.20
CA GLU A 585 -33.51 39.00 -35.12
C GLU A 585 -33.28 38.36 -33.74
N VAL A 586 -33.66 37.09 -33.57
CA VAL A 586 -33.36 36.34 -32.34
C VAL A 586 -31.85 36.24 -32.10
N LEU A 587 -31.06 35.93 -33.13
CA LEU A 587 -29.60 35.85 -33.01
C LEU A 587 -28.96 37.21 -32.71
N GLU A 588 -29.43 38.29 -33.32
CA GLU A 588 -28.98 39.66 -33.03
C GLU A 588 -29.34 40.05 -31.59
N ASN A 589 -30.54 39.71 -31.13
CA ASN A 589 -30.94 39.92 -29.75
C ASN A 589 -30.03 39.16 -28.77
N GLN A 590 -29.73 37.89 -29.04
CA GLN A 590 -28.79 37.09 -28.24
C GLN A 590 -27.38 37.69 -28.24
N LEU A 591 -26.87 38.14 -29.40
CA LEU A 591 -25.56 38.80 -29.49
C LEU A 591 -25.54 40.10 -28.70
N SER A 592 -26.60 40.91 -28.78
CA SER A 592 -26.73 42.15 -28.02
C SER A 592 -26.78 41.88 -26.51
N GLU A 593 -27.42 40.79 -26.09
CA GLU A 593 -27.52 40.36 -24.70
C GLU A 593 -26.18 39.84 -24.17
N ILE A 594 -25.47 39.03 -24.94
CA ILE A 594 -24.09 38.60 -24.63
C ILE A 594 -23.17 39.81 -24.51
N GLN A 595 -23.25 40.75 -25.45
CA GLN A 595 -22.44 41.96 -25.41
C GLN A 595 -22.77 42.83 -24.19
N ARG A 596 -24.05 42.95 -23.82
CA ARG A 596 -24.50 43.64 -22.60
C ARG A 596 -24.01 42.92 -21.34
N HIS A 597 -24.07 41.60 -21.30
CA HIS A 597 -23.59 40.77 -20.20
C HIS A 597 -22.06 40.87 -20.03
N LEU A 598 -21.30 40.86 -21.13
CA LEU A 598 -19.85 41.05 -21.11
C LEU A 598 -19.48 42.46 -20.65
N TYR A 599 -20.22 43.48 -21.11
CA TYR A 599 -20.00 44.87 -20.69
C TYR A 599 -20.37 45.10 -19.22
N ALA A 600 -21.46 44.48 -18.72
CA ALA A 600 -21.84 44.48 -17.32
C ALA A 600 -20.80 43.76 -16.44
N LYS A 601 -20.34 42.57 -16.86
CA LYS A 601 -19.29 41.80 -16.20
C LYS A 601 -17.94 42.55 -16.18
N SER A 602 -17.65 43.32 -17.23
CA SER A 602 -16.48 44.20 -17.27
C SER A 602 -16.61 45.44 -16.38
N LYS A 603 -17.82 45.98 -16.16
CA LYS A 603 -18.05 47.06 -15.19
C LYS A 603 -18.10 46.58 -13.73
N GLU A 604 -18.49 45.34 -13.47
CA GLU A 604 -18.36 44.67 -12.16
C GLU A 604 -16.92 44.18 -11.86
N SER A 605 -16.01 44.32 -12.82
CA SER A 605 -14.59 43.94 -12.77
C SER A 605 -13.71 44.76 -11.79
N GLY A 606 -14.30 45.44 -10.81
CA GLY A 606 -13.61 45.72 -9.56
C GLY A 606 -13.44 44.46 -8.69
N LYS A 607 -14.13 43.35 -9.01
CA LYS A 607 -14.16 42.09 -8.21
C LYS A 607 -13.88 40.79 -8.99
N THR A 608 -13.54 40.84 -10.29
CA THR A 608 -13.32 39.67 -11.17
C THR A 608 -12.01 38.91 -10.95
N GLY A 609 -11.15 39.35 -10.04
CA GLY A 609 -10.00 38.54 -9.60
C GLY A 609 -10.44 37.20 -8.98
N PHE A 610 -11.55 37.18 -8.26
CA PHE A 610 -12.03 35.99 -7.54
C PHE A 610 -12.51 34.87 -8.46
N GLU A 611 -13.30 35.18 -9.47
CA GLU A 611 -13.89 34.17 -10.39
C GLU A 611 -12.82 33.49 -11.26
N THR A 612 -11.78 34.24 -11.64
CA THR A 612 -10.65 33.73 -12.41
C THR A 612 -9.76 32.81 -11.56
N ILE A 613 -9.57 33.16 -10.28
CA ILE A 613 -8.84 32.34 -9.30
C ILE A 613 -9.64 31.07 -8.98
N GLU A 614 -10.96 31.14 -8.87
CA GLU A 614 -11.83 30.00 -8.61
C GLU A 614 -11.84 29.00 -9.78
N LEU A 615 -11.91 29.49 -11.02
CA LEU A 615 -11.75 28.64 -12.20
C LEU A 615 -10.35 28.02 -12.29
N GLN A 616 -9.31 28.76 -11.90
CA GLN A 616 -7.95 28.24 -11.88
C GLN A 616 -7.76 27.17 -10.79
N GLN A 617 -8.42 27.32 -9.65
CA GLN A 617 -8.49 26.32 -8.59
C GLN A 617 -9.23 25.06 -9.07
N GLN A 618 -10.39 25.21 -9.71
CA GLN A 618 -11.13 24.08 -10.29
C GLN A 618 -10.32 23.32 -11.35
N VAL A 619 -9.56 24.02 -12.19
CA VAL A 619 -8.64 23.39 -13.15
C VAL A 619 -7.51 22.64 -12.43
N SER A 620 -6.99 23.18 -11.33
CA SER A 620 -6.00 22.50 -10.50
C SER A 620 -6.58 21.24 -9.84
N ASP A 621 -7.79 21.33 -9.31
CA ASP A 621 -8.48 20.22 -8.66
C ASP A 621 -8.81 19.12 -9.68
N LEU A 622 -9.26 19.48 -10.88
CA LEU A 622 -9.48 18.52 -11.97
C LEU A 622 -8.19 17.85 -12.44
N ARG A 623 -7.07 18.59 -12.48
CA ARG A 623 -5.75 18.00 -12.80
C ARG A 623 -5.28 17.02 -11.72
N ASN A 624 -5.49 17.36 -10.45
CA ASN A 624 -5.18 16.47 -9.33
C ASN A 624 -6.07 15.23 -9.37
N SER A 625 -7.37 15.40 -9.62
CA SER A 625 -8.33 14.31 -9.76
C SER A 625 -7.98 13.38 -10.94
N LEU A 626 -7.51 13.93 -12.06
CA LEU A 626 -7.02 13.16 -13.20
C LEU A 626 -5.73 12.39 -12.85
N ALA A 627 -4.79 13.01 -12.13
CA ALA A 627 -3.57 12.35 -11.67
C ALA A 627 -3.87 11.19 -10.71
N GLU A 628 -4.79 11.38 -9.76
CA GLU A 628 -5.27 10.35 -8.85
C GLU A 628 -5.96 9.20 -9.60
N ALA A 629 -6.83 9.51 -10.57
CA ALA A 629 -7.49 8.50 -11.40
C ALA A 629 -6.47 7.71 -12.22
N THR A 630 -5.43 8.36 -12.74
CA THR A 630 -4.34 7.72 -13.49
C THR A 630 -3.53 6.79 -12.59
N GLN A 631 -3.21 7.23 -11.36
CA GLN A 631 -2.52 6.41 -10.36
C GLN A 631 -3.37 5.19 -9.97
N GLN A 632 -4.67 5.37 -9.71
CA GLN A 632 -5.58 4.26 -9.40
C GLN A 632 -5.64 3.24 -10.55
N ASN A 633 -5.63 3.71 -11.79
CA ASN A 633 -5.63 2.82 -12.95
C ASN A 633 -4.34 1.99 -13.01
N GLN A 634 -3.18 2.59 -12.73
CA GLN A 634 -1.90 1.87 -12.60
C GLN A 634 -1.90 0.87 -11.43
N GLU A 635 -2.48 1.23 -10.28
CA GLU A 635 -2.64 0.33 -9.13
C GLU A 635 -3.57 -0.85 -9.45
N LEU A 636 -4.64 -0.62 -10.20
CA LEU A 636 -5.54 -1.68 -10.67
C LEU A 636 -4.85 -2.59 -11.69
N GLU A 637 -4.06 -2.02 -12.61
CA GLU A 637 -3.30 -2.79 -13.61
C GLU A 637 -2.22 -3.67 -12.96
N THR A 638 -1.51 -3.15 -11.94
CA THR A 638 -0.57 -3.94 -11.14
C THR A 638 -1.27 -5.03 -10.31
N THR A 639 -2.45 -4.74 -9.77
CA THR A 639 -3.25 -5.75 -9.04
C THR A 639 -3.76 -6.83 -9.98
N LEU A 640 -4.21 -6.46 -11.17
CA LEU A 640 -4.71 -7.37 -12.20
C LEU A 640 -3.59 -8.30 -12.69
N THR A 641 -2.42 -7.76 -13.01
CA THR A 641 -1.25 -8.56 -13.38
C THR A 641 -0.80 -9.51 -12.25
N GLN A 642 -0.85 -9.07 -10.99
CA GLN A 642 -0.55 -9.93 -9.85
C GLN A 642 -1.58 -11.06 -9.68
N LYS A 643 -2.88 -10.77 -9.91
CA LYS A 643 -3.94 -11.79 -9.86
C LYS A 643 -3.84 -12.78 -11.02
N GLN A 644 -3.45 -12.32 -12.21
CA GLN A 644 -3.16 -13.18 -13.35
C GLN A 644 -2.04 -14.17 -13.00
N LEU A 645 -0.94 -13.70 -12.41
CA LEU A 645 0.19 -14.55 -12.01
C LEU A 645 -0.21 -15.57 -10.92
N GLU A 646 -1.00 -15.15 -9.93
CA GLU A 646 -1.54 -16.07 -8.91
C GLU A 646 -2.42 -17.17 -9.51
N LEU A 647 -3.23 -16.85 -10.53
CA LEU A 647 -4.04 -17.83 -11.24
C LEU A 647 -3.17 -18.80 -12.05
N GLU A 648 -2.19 -18.31 -12.80
CA GLU A 648 -1.26 -19.15 -13.54
C GLU A 648 -0.48 -20.10 -12.63
N GLN A 649 -0.10 -19.63 -11.43
CA GLN A 649 0.55 -20.47 -10.42
C GLN A 649 -0.39 -21.56 -9.90
N ARG A 650 -1.65 -21.22 -9.60
CA ARG A 650 -2.66 -22.22 -9.21
C ARG A 650 -2.91 -23.24 -10.32
N ASP A 651 -2.99 -22.81 -11.57
CA ASP A 651 -3.17 -23.71 -12.71
C ASP A 651 -1.96 -24.62 -12.93
N ARG A 652 -0.74 -24.12 -12.68
CA ARG A 652 0.47 -24.94 -12.70
C ARG A 652 0.40 -26.03 -11.62
N VAL A 653 0.04 -25.67 -10.39
CA VAL A 653 -0.13 -26.62 -9.28
C VAL A 653 -1.23 -27.65 -9.60
N MET A 654 -2.38 -27.23 -10.14
CA MET A 654 -3.44 -28.16 -10.53
C MET A 654 -3.00 -29.12 -11.64
N ARG A 655 -2.24 -28.65 -12.63
CA ARG A 655 -1.65 -29.51 -13.67
C ARG A 655 -0.66 -30.51 -13.08
N GLU A 656 0.18 -30.09 -12.15
CA GLU A 656 1.12 -30.99 -11.45
C GLU A 656 0.36 -32.02 -10.60
N GLN A 657 -0.63 -31.62 -9.82
CA GLN A 657 -1.48 -32.54 -9.07
C GLN A 657 -2.21 -33.53 -9.98
N SER A 658 -2.67 -33.09 -11.16
CA SER A 658 -3.29 -33.97 -12.15
C SER A 658 -2.29 -35.00 -12.71
N LYS A 659 -1.02 -34.61 -12.91
CA LYS A 659 0.05 -35.54 -13.29
C LYS A 659 0.35 -36.55 -12.17
N PHE A 660 0.39 -36.10 -10.92
CA PHE A 660 0.56 -36.99 -9.76
C PHE A 660 -0.59 -37.99 -9.64
N LEU A 661 -1.83 -37.54 -9.83
CA LEU A 661 -3.00 -38.42 -9.84
C LEU A 661 -2.92 -39.45 -10.96
N LYS A 662 -2.53 -39.06 -12.18
CA LYS A 662 -2.31 -40.00 -13.28
C LYS A 662 -1.21 -41.01 -12.96
N ALA A 663 -0.05 -40.57 -12.48
CA ALA A 663 1.04 -41.46 -12.09
C ALA A 663 0.61 -42.43 -10.97
N ARG A 664 -0.17 -41.95 -10.00
CA ARG A 664 -0.74 -42.78 -8.93
C ARG A 664 -1.73 -43.80 -9.50
N ASP A 665 -2.59 -43.41 -10.42
CA ASP A 665 -3.59 -44.29 -11.03
C ASP A 665 -2.91 -45.33 -11.94
N GLU A 666 -1.84 -44.97 -12.64
CA GLU A 666 -0.95 -45.89 -13.38
C GLU A 666 -0.26 -46.89 -12.43
N LEU A 667 0.26 -46.42 -11.28
CA LEU A 667 0.86 -47.27 -10.25
C LEU A 667 -0.17 -48.21 -9.62
N LEU A 668 -1.38 -47.73 -9.36
CA LEU A 668 -2.52 -48.55 -8.93
C LEU A 668 -2.91 -49.57 -9.99
N SER A 669 -2.86 -49.21 -11.28
CA SER A 669 -3.13 -50.13 -12.38
C SER A 669 -2.04 -51.21 -12.49
N LEU A 670 -0.77 -50.85 -12.28
CA LEU A 670 0.34 -51.79 -12.21
C LEU A 670 0.28 -52.69 -10.97
N LEU A 671 -0.10 -52.16 -9.81
CA LEU A 671 -0.29 -52.94 -8.59
C LEU A 671 -1.50 -53.89 -8.70
N LYS A 672 -2.62 -53.43 -9.28
CA LYS A 672 -3.75 -54.30 -9.62
C LYS A 672 -3.38 -55.34 -10.68
N GLY A 673 -2.57 -54.97 -11.68
CA GLY A 673 -2.03 -55.89 -12.69
C GLY A 673 -1.03 -56.91 -12.12
N LYS A 674 -0.27 -56.54 -11.07
CA LYS A 674 0.60 -57.46 -10.32
C LYS A 674 -0.18 -58.34 -9.34
N GLN A 675 -1.29 -57.88 -8.78
CA GLN A 675 -2.19 -58.69 -7.97
C GLN A 675 -2.83 -59.84 -8.78
N ALA A 676 -2.93 -59.70 -10.10
CA ALA A 676 -3.37 -60.77 -11.01
C ALA A 676 -2.27 -61.81 -11.33
N ASN A 677 -1.01 -61.56 -10.94
CA ASN A 677 0.14 -62.44 -11.19
C ASN A 677 0.91 -62.80 -9.90
N ALA A 678 0.28 -62.68 -8.73
CA ALA A 678 0.92 -62.85 -7.42
C ALA A 678 0.69 -64.22 -6.77
N ASP A 679 0.55 -65.28 -7.57
CA ASP A 679 0.69 -66.67 -7.11
C ASP A 679 2.06 -67.23 -7.55
N SER A 680 3.15 -66.55 -7.19
CA SER A 680 4.52 -67.11 -7.09
C SER A 680 5.53 -65.98 -6.91
N LEU A 681 6.05 -65.83 -5.69
CA LEU A 681 7.45 -65.53 -5.33
C LEU A 681 7.47 -64.93 -3.92
N ALA A 682 7.35 -65.82 -2.93
CA ALA A 682 7.67 -65.53 -1.55
C ALA A 682 8.92 -66.36 -1.19
N ASN A 683 10.13 -65.89 -1.54
CA ASN A 683 11.32 -66.26 -0.74
C ASN A 683 12.68 -65.56 -0.98
N GLU A 684 12.83 -64.53 -1.82
CA GLU A 684 14.16 -63.88 -2.00
C GLU A 684 14.17 -62.34 -1.75
N ASN A 685 13.12 -61.79 -1.15
CA ASN A 685 12.87 -60.35 -1.18
C ASN A 685 13.48 -59.50 -0.05
N TYR A 686 14.18 -60.06 0.94
CA TYR A 686 14.63 -59.25 2.09
C TYR A 686 15.86 -58.38 1.81
N GLU A 687 16.82 -58.81 0.97
CA GLU A 687 17.97 -57.96 0.58
C GLU A 687 17.61 -56.95 -0.52
N ASP A 688 16.75 -57.32 -1.47
CA ASP A 688 16.31 -56.43 -2.56
C ASP A 688 15.42 -55.29 -2.04
N ILE A 689 14.58 -55.55 -1.03
CA ILE A 689 13.79 -54.50 -0.38
C ILE A 689 14.69 -53.50 0.36
N ASP A 690 15.75 -53.94 1.02
CA ASP A 690 16.67 -53.05 1.73
C ASP A 690 17.50 -52.20 0.75
N GLU A 691 17.92 -52.76 -0.40
CA GLU A 691 18.59 -52.01 -1.46
C GLU A 691 17.64 -51.02 -2.14
N ILE A 692 16.38 -51.41 -2.39
CA ILE A 692 15.34 -50.51 -2.88
C ILE A 692 15.08 -49.38 -1.87
N ASN A 693 15.02 -49.67 -0.57
CA ASN A 693 14.84 -48.67 0.48
C ASN A 693 16.02 -47.71 0.57
N LYS A 694 17.27 -48.20 0.42
CA LYS A 694 18.45 -47.34 0.31
C LYS A 694 18.41 -46.45 -0.92
N GLN A 695 18.00 -46.96 -2.07
CA GLN A 695 17.84 -46.16 -3.28
C GLN A 695 16.70 -45.14 -3.17
N ILE A 696 15.60 -45.49 -2.49
CA ILE A 696 14.52 -44.55 -2.18
C ILE A 696 15.03 -43.45 -1.24
N ALA A 697 15.79 -43.80 -0.21
CA ALA A 697 16.38 -42.83 0.72
C ALA A 697 17.35 -41.88 -0.01
N ALA A 698 18.27 -42.41 -0.83
CA ALA A 698 19.22 -41.62 -1.61
C ALA A 698 18.52 -40.71 -2.63
N LYS A 699 17.47 -41.21 -3.32
CA LYS A 699 16.67 -40.38 -4.24
C LYS A 699 15.86 -39.32 -3.51
N THR A 700 15.37 -39.62 -2.30
CA THR A 700 14.66 -38.65 -1.47
C THR A 700 15.60 -37.54 -1.01
N GLU A 701 16.83 -37.89 -0.63
CA GLU A 701 17.88 -36.92 -0.27
C GLU A 701 18.28 -36.04 -1.47
N ALA A 702 18.47 -36.64 -2.66
CA ALA A 702 18.76 -35.88 -3.88
C ALA A 702 17.59 -34.96 -4.29
N ILE A 703 16.35 -35.38 -4.11
CA ILE A 703 15.17 -34.54 -4.34
C ILE A 703 15.14 -33.39 -3.33
N GLN A 704 15.45 -33.66 -2.05
CA GLN A 704 15.52 -32.64 -1.02
C GLN A 704 16.61 -31.60 -1.32
N GLU A 705 17.77 -32.04 -1.80
CA GLU A 705 18.87 -31.16 -2.22
C GLU A 705 18.51 -30.33 -3.47
N LEU A 706 17.75 -30.89 -4.40
CA LEU A 706 17.21 -30.15 -5.54
C LEU A 706 16.22 -29.08 -5.10
N TYR A 707 15.36 -29.35 -4.11
CA TYR A 707 14.44 -28.36 -3.56
C TYR A 707 15.17 -27.22 -2.85
N THR A 708 16.18 -27.51 -2.02
CA THR A 708 16.97 -26.45 -1.36
C THR A 708 17.76 -25.63 -2.37
N THR A 709 18.28 -26.27 -3.42
CA THR A 709 18.96 -25.58 -4.53
C THR A 709 17.99 -24.70 -5.32
N LEU A 710 16.79 -25.18 -5.61
CA LEU A 710 15.74 -24.43 -6.31
C LEU A 710 15.29 -23.21 -5.49
N GLU A 711 15.07 -23.38 -4.18
CA GLU A 711 14.75 -22.29 -3.26
C GLU A 711 15.88 -21.25 -3.23
N GLY A 712 17.14 -21.70 -3.16
CA GLY A 712 18.31 -20.82 -3.26
C GLY A 712 18.36 -20.03 -4.58
N LYS A 713 18.07 -20.68 -5.71
CA LYS A 713 18.01 -20.04 -7.03
C LYS A 713 16.83 -19.08 -7.15
N GLN A 714 15.67 -19.42 -6.62
CA GLN A 714 14.51 -18.54 -6.59
C GLN A 714 14.77 -17.28 -5.77
N MET A 715 15.45 -17.41 -4.62
CA MET A 715 15.90 -16.28 -3.82
C MET A 715 16.95 -15.43 -4.54
N GLN A 716 17.85 -16.05 -5.31
CA GLN A 716 18.83 -15.34 -6.15
C GLN A 716 18.12 -14.53 -7.26
N VAL A 717 17.15 -15.13 -7.95
CA VAL A 717 16.34 -14.47 -8.98
C VAL A 717 15.58 -13.28 -8.40
N MET A 718 14.90 -13.45 -7.26
CA MET A 718 14.19 -12.35 -6.59
C MET A 718 15.12 -11.19 -6.21
N ARG A 719 16.38 -11.46 -5.81
CA ARG A 719 17.38 -10.41 -5.54
C ARG A 719 17.79 -9.69 -6.83
N LEU A 720 17.96 -10.43 -7.93
CA LEU A 720 18.29 -9.85 -9.24
C LEU A 720 17.13 -9.01 -9.77
N GLU A 721 15.89 -9.46 -9.66
CA GLU A 721 14.69 -8.68 -10.05
C GLU A 721 14.60 -7.36 -9.27
N LYS A 722 14.88 -7.39 -7.96
CA LYS A 722 14.95 -6.16 -7.15
C LYS A 722 16.06 -5.22 -7.59
N LEU A 723 17.22 -5.77 -8.00
CA LEU A 723 18.33 -4.97 -8.52
C LEU A 723 18.01 -4.35 -9.88
N VAL A 724 17.41 -5.13 -10.79
CA VAL A 724 16.97 -4.65 -12.11
C VAL A 724 15.96 -3.51 -11.94
N LYS A 725 14.95 -3.68 -11.09
CA LYS A 725 13.96 -2.63 -10.81
C LYS A 725 14.60 -1.34 -10.27
N LEU A 726 15.60 -1.46 -9.40
CA LEU A 726 16.35 -0.30 -8.89
C LEU A 726 17.12 0.43 -10.01
N LEU A 727 17.69 -0.33 -10.96
CA LEU A 727 18.40 0.22 -12.12
C LEU A 727 17.42 0.88 -13.11
N GLU A 728 16.25 0.31 -13.34
CA GLU A 728 15.17 0.92 -14.13
C GLU A 728 14.73 2.25 -13.52
N ASP A 729 14.43 2.28 -12.21
CA ASP A 729 14.07 3.51 -11.49
C ASP A 729 15.18 4.58 -11.53
N GLN A 730 16.45 4.16 -11.60
CA GLN A 730 17.58 5.08 -11.74
C GLN A 730 17.68 5.61 -13.17
N GLN A 731 17.48 4.76 -14.18
CA GLN A 731 17.48 5.13 -15.58
C GLN A 731 16.33 6.10 -15.90
N ASP A 732 15.13 5.88 -15.37
CA ASP A 732 13.99 6.77 -15.56
C ASP A 732 14.24 8.16 -14.96
N ARG A 733 14.83 8.21 -13.76
CA ARG A 733 15.24 9.48 -13.14
C ARG A 733 16.30 10.21 -13.96
N ALA A 734 17.30 9.49 -14.47
CA ALA A 734 18.33 10.06 -15.34
C ALA A 734 17.74 10.56 -16.67
N GLN A 735 16.84 9.80 -17.27
CA GLN A 735 16.15 10.18 -18.51
C GLN A 735 15.26 11.41 -18.30
N ALA A 736 14.51 11.48 -17.20
CA ALA A 736 13.71 12.65 -16.86
C ALA A 736 14.58 13.92 -16.67
N GLN A 737 15.75 13.78 -16.05
CA GLN A 737 16.71 14.89 -15.94
C GLN A 737 17.24 15.30 -17.32
N ARG A 738 17.58 14.34 -18.17
CA ARG A 738 18.00 14.60 -19.55
C ARG A 738 16.93 15.36 -20.33
N THR A 739 15.67 14.92 -20.28
CA THR A 739 14.55 15.62 -20.95
C THR A 739 14.36 17.05 -20.43
N ARG A 740 14.52 17.29 -19.12
CA ARG A 740 14.45 18.66 -18.55
C ARG A 740 15.59 19.54 -19.07
N LEU A 741 16.80 19.00 -19.15
CA LEU A 741 17.95 19.73 -19.70
C LEU A 741 17.77 19.98 -21.19
N GLU A 742 17.32 19.01 -21.97
CA GLU A 742 17.00 19.16 -23.40
C GLU A 742 15.92 20.23 -23.61
N HIS A 743 14.87 20.24 -22.80
CA HIS A 743 13.84 21.28 -22.87
C HIS A 743 14.41 22.67 -22.52
N ARG A 744 15.29 22.76 -21.52
CA ARG A 744 15.97 24.03 -21.18
C ARG A 744 16.90 24.50 -22.29
N ILE A 745 17.63 23.58 -22.92
CA ILE A 745 18.47 23.86 -24.09
C ILE A 745 17.60 24.40 -25.24
N ALA A 746 16.50 23.72 -25.57
CA ALA A 746 15.58 24.17 -26.62
C ALA A 746 15.02 25.58 -26.34
N GLN A 747 14.62 25.88 -25.09
CA GLN A 747 14.20 27.24 -24.71
C GLN A 747 15.31 28.28 -24.88
N LEU A 748 16.54 27.94 -24.49
CA LEU A 748 17.70 28.82 -24.67
C LEU A 748 18.05 29.02 -26.14
N GLU A 749 17.93 27.98 -26.98
CA GLU A 749 18.12 28.07 -28.43
C GLU A 749 17.08 28.98 -29.10
N VAL A 750 15.80 28.89 -28.69
CA VAL A 750 14.75 29.80 -29.16
C VAL A 750 15.06 31.24 -28.73
N SER A 751 15.39 31.46 -27.46
CA SER A 751 15.75 32.78 -26.93
C SER A 751 16.97 33.39 -27.65
N LEU A 752 17.97 32.56 -27.99
CA LEU A 752 19.14 32.99 -28.75
C LEU A 752 18.78 33.32 -30.21
N ARG A 753 17.90 32.55 -30.85
CA ARG A 753 17.40 32.85 -32.21
C ARG A 753 16.59 34.15 -32.23
N GLU A 754 15.72 34.37 -31.26
CA GLU A 754 14.95 35.61 -31.12
C GLU A 754 15.88 36.82 -30.89
N LYS A 755 16.89 36.69 -30.01
CA LYS A 755 17.87 37.74 -29.77
C LYS A 755 18.75 38.03 -31.00
N SER A 756 19.14 37.00 -31.74
CA SER A 756 19.86 37.13 -33.02
C SER A 756 19.01 37.82 -34.09
N ASN A 757 17.73 37.46 -34.19
CA ASN A 757 16.78 38.12 -35.10
C ASN A 757 16.51 39.57 -34.70
N SER A 758 16.42 39.89 -33.41
CA SER A 758 16.31 41.27 -32.89
C SER A 758 17.54 42.11 -33.22
N ASN A 759 18.74 41.52 -33.11
CA ASN A 759 19.98 42.21 -33.50
C ASN A 759 20.08 42.41 -35.02
N ARG A 760 19.58 41.48 -35.84
CA ARG A 760 19.47 41.68 -37.29
C ARG A 760 18.46 42.76 -37.67
N THR A 761 17.29 42.81 -37.02
CA THR A 761 16.28 43.86 -37.28
C THR A 761 16.76 45.25 -36.84
N ARG A 762 17.59 45.36 -35.79
CA ARG A 762 18.29 46.63 -35.47
C ARG A 762 19.38 47.01 -36.47
N ALA A 763 20.12 46.04 -37.00
CA ALA A 763 21.17 46.32 -37.99
C ALA A 763 20.62 46.76 -39.36
N PHE A 764 19.39 46.37 -39.72
CA PHE A 764 18.71 46.85 -40.94
C PHE A 764 17.91 48.15 -40.74
N GLY A 765 17.82 48.68 -39.51
CA GLY A 765 17.19 49.97 -39.21
C GLY A 765 18.17 51.15 -39.17
N ILE A 766 19.45 50.91 -39.47
CA ILE A 766 20.49 51.93 -39.61
C ILE A 766 21.14 51.70 -40.99
N LEU A 767 20.42 52.05 -42.05
CA LEU A 767 20.93 52.26 -43.39
C LEU A 767 20.04 53.26 -44.11
#